data_AF-A0AAD9UGC1-F1
#
_entry.id   AF-A0AAD9UGC1-F1
#
_cell.length_a   1.000
_cell.length_b   1.000
_cell.length_c   1.000
_cell.angle_alpha   90.00
_cell.angle_beta   90.00
_cell.angle_gamma   90.00
#
_symmetry.space_group_name_H-M   'P 1'
#
loop_
_entity.id
_entity.type
_entity.pdbx_description
1 polymer ?
#
loop_
_entity_poly.entity_id
_entity_poly.type
_entity_poly.pdbx_seq_one_letter_code
_entity_poly.pdbx_strand_id
1 'polypeptide(L)'
;MYVETADTSENLILFISSTGGRPATVNIDATAHSSKLHKTVNIPSGETRTVDIPKELQASGVSVERKGIYVNASEDVVVLGFSKHSGSCGGFKVMPEDALGYNYYAMAWWPATGDKNFGEIGIVATEDQTQVRITILRSKGVSFTYNGHQYNENNPLEITLDKHETFQLQNVDYSDITGTKIEANKKVAVFSGMLQTNVGGGDVDHIVEQMPPLHSWGKSFGVVPFPDQTSGYRVKIVAAFADTTVYVNGKDYNIYDAGEWIDGRYSQYVGVTANKPIMVAQLVESQSSQQSGAPSMVMVPPTEQYKNNYVFSVPSGTNYHAYVLLVAPRGQTDRLMLDGVAISGTWVEVPDSSPALIGVQLALTAGRHVVVHDDSVNFGAVVYGYGSAGCAFTYHAGMCLTDLSAKQTTTAKSTLITTPGIPATTQTTRVTTPGMPITTESTRVKTPGLPTTTTPQTAGPTTKTTPGIPSKSTTQGPPTSTPACQEGKIYANQNDCSGYFECHNKAMVPYTCPEGNHFSISELTCLRPRDAGCQPSPGLTSGGKEYFVQFVANPLNDKVVDVLMTTASSTQVHVRVTTPPSSTPAVNVTETVRQGETTTVTLPADIRSTSTGRGIAGIFLRADGDIFVWNSGSCSSKLALPIQGLADEYYAMMWAPAGGVAQVTAVALADDTSVTFVISGAVDVSVTYEARRYIHGERFTVKLSRFEYIVLESGQDLSGTKITSSVPIVVSAGNTDTTIGSGSLSNPLVSQMIPVKTWGRTFALAPIPGILTGYFVKIIASNPGTVVSVHGHRDETLDAGTFVIIDIASKEPVWISSTAPILVIQYAKSETSADDLGAPISLLVPSVSHFLGGYFFNVQRVSATAKRSVLIIAETSTRDGLRLQGAPLMSTIQWHDVVGSSPAMSATVFTVPEASYTLIHQSGVAFGAYVFGADHGNCAYAFPAGMNLVP
;
A
#
# COMPACT_ATOMS: atom_id res chain seq x y z
N MET A 1 7.97 -9.10 -26.55
CA MET A 1 9.31 -9.67 -26.76
C MET A 1 9.25 -11.15 -26.47
N TYR A 2 10.04 -11.92 -27.21
CA TYR A 2 10.55 -13.22 -26.80
C TYR A 2 12.04 -13.21 -27.18
N VAL A 3 12.84 -13.95 -26.40
CA VAL A 3 14.29 -14.02 -26.59
C VAL A 3 14.66 -14.80 -27.86
N GLU A 4 15.92 -14.73 -28.24
CA GLU A 4 16.46 -15.44 -29.40
C GLU A 4 16.34 -16.97 -29.23
N THR A 5 16.16 -17.68 -30.34
CA THR A 5 16.15 -19.15 -30.38
C THR A 5 17.16 -19.62 -31.42
N ALA A 6 17.73 -20.82 -31.22
CA ALA A 6 18.78 -21.32 -32.11
C ALA A 6 18.31 -21.50 -33.56
N ASP A 7 17.02 -21.76 -33.76
CA ASP A 7 16.32 -21.65 -35.04
C ASP A 7 15.51 -20.34 -35.05
N THR A 8 15.76 -19.48 -36.04
CA THR A 8 15.10 -18.18 -36.24
C THR A 8 14.11 -18.22 -37.41
N SER A 9 13.74 -19.41 -37.89
CA SER A 9 12.89 -19.57 -39.08
C SER A 9 11.39 -19.55 -38.81
N GLU A 10 10.98 -19.89 -37.58
CA GLU A 10 9.59 -20.11 -37.13
C GLU A 10 9.03 -18.97 -36.26
N ASN A 11 7.70 -18.92 -36.13
CA ASN A 11 6.97 -17.91 -35.34
C ASN A 11 6.77 -18.35 -33.87
N LEU A 12 6.73 -17.40 -32.94
CA LEU A 12 6.19 -17.64 -31.59
C LEU A 12 4.66 -17.78 -31.67
N ILE A 13 4.09 -18.78 -31.00
CA ILE A 13 2.64 -18.97 -30.90
C ILE A 13 2.18 -18.49 -29.53
N LEU A 14 1.25 -17.52 -29.48
CA LEU A 14 0.53 -17.18 -28.25
C LEU A 14 -0.75 -18.01 -28.14
N PHE A 15 -0.91 -18.75 -27.05
CA PHE A 15 -2.18 -19.37 -26.67
C PHE A 15 -2.91 -18.44 -25.69
N ILE A 16 -4.05 -17.89 -26.10
CA ILE A 16 -4.81 -16.92 -25.33
C ILE A 16 -6.16 -17.55 -24.95
N SER A 17 -6.41 -17.70 -23.65
CA SER A 17 -7.54 -18.46 -23.08
C SER A 17 -8.43 -17.53 -22.26
N SER A 18 -9.75 -17.57 -22.45
CA SER A 18 -10.68 -16.81 -21.59
C SER A 18 -10.78 -17.45 -20.19
N THR A 19 -10.72 -16.63 -19.15
CA THR A 19 -10.76 -17.09 -17.75
C THR A 19 -12.18 -17.18 -17.20
N GLY A 20 -13.11 -16.36 -17.70
CA GLY A 20 -14.47 -16.20 -17.17
C GLY A 20 -15.61 -16.56 -18.13
N GLY A 21 -16.83 -16.34 -17.65
CA GLY A 21 -18.11 -16.59 -18.34
C GLY A 21 -18.47 -15.62 -19.47
N ARG A 22 -17.50 -14.82 -19.96
CA ARG A 22 -17.69 -13.80 -21.00
C ARG A 22 -16.66 -13.94 -22.13
N PRO A 23 -17.00 -13.55 -23.36
CA PRO A 23 -16.04 -13.46 -24.45
C PRO A 23 -15.09 -12.28 -24.23
N ALA A 24 -13.83 -12.42 -24.65
CA ALA A 24 -12.81 -11.37 -24.58
C ALA A 24 -12.39 -10.94 -25.99
N THR A 25 -12.30 -9.63 -26.22
CA THR A 25 -11.64 -9.05 -27.40
C THR A 25 -10.19 -8.75 -27.03
N VAL A 26 -9.24 -9.31 -27.78
CA VAL A 26 -7.80 -9.17 -27.50
C VAL A 26 -7.09 -8.53 -28.67
N ASN A 27 -6.36 -7.43 -28.40
CA ASN A 27 -5.48 -6.75 -29.34
C ASN A 27 -4.03 -7.12 -29.05
N ILE A 28 -3.30 -7.53 -30.09
CA ILE A 28 -1.89 -7.88 -30.05
C ILE A 28 -1.14 -6.87 -30.92
N ASP A 29 -0.28 -6.10 -30.29
CA ASP A 29 0.37 -4.91 -30.85
C ASP A 29 1.90 -4.98 -30.74
N ALA A 30 2.58 -4.78 -31.86
CA ALA A 30 4.01 -4.45 -31.92
C ALA A 30 4.24 -3.36 -32.98
N THR A 31 3.41 -2.31 -32.92
CA THR A 31 3.34 -1.22 -33.90
C THR A 31 4.57 -0.31 -33.91
N ALA A 32 5.37 -0.33 -32.84
CA ALA A 32 6.69 0.32 -32.75
C ALA A 32 7.76 -0.38 -33.61
N HIS A 33 7.53 -1.63 -34.02
CA HIS A 33 8.41 -2.37 -34.92
C HIS A 33 8.12 -2.09 -36.40
N SER A 34 9.10 -2.29 -37.27
CA SER A 34 8.96 -2.13 -38.73
C SER A 34 7.90 -3.04 -39.36
N SER A 35 7.66 -4.22 -38.76
CA SER A 35 6.61 -5.17 -39.17
C SER A 35 5.18 -4.69 -38.85
N LYS A 36 5.03 -3.68 -37.99
CA LYS A 36 3.75 -3.06 -37.60
C LYS A 36 2.64 -4.06 -37.27
N LEU A 37 2.96 -5.10 -36.49
CA LEU A 37 1.96 -6.09 -36.08
C LEU A 37 0.83 -5.41 -35.30
N HIS A 38 -0.39 -5.58 -35.79
CA HIS A 38 -1.64 -5.26 -35.11
C HIS A 38 -2.66 -6.35 -35.46
N LYS A 39 -3.07 -7.15 -34.47
CA LYS A 39 -4.08 -8.22 -34.63
C LYS A 39 -5.14 -8.09 -33.55
N THR A 40 -6.41 -8.02 -33.93
CA THR A 40 -7.55 -8.21 -33.02
C THR A 40 -8.08 -9.63 -33.14
N VAL A 41 -8.31 -10.29 -31.99
CA VAL A 41 -8.83 -11.65 -31.90
C VAL A 41 -9.95 -11.71 -30.86
N ASN A 42 -11.10 -12.21 -31.29
CA ASN A 42 -12.23 -12.47 -30.40
C ASN A 42 -12.15 -13.90 -29.86
N ILE A 43 -12.15 -14.02 -28.53
CA ILE A 43 -12.02 -15.28 -27.79
C ILE A 43 -13.36 -15.55 -27.11
N PRO A 44 -14.14 -16.55 -27.53
CA PRO A 44 -15.38 -16.90 -26.84
C PRO A 44 -15.15 -17.30 -25.38
N SER A 45 -16.20 -17.21 -24.56
CA SER A 45 -16.14 -17.70 -23.19
C SER A 45 -15.87 -19.21 -23.18
N GLY A 46 -14.95 -19.65 -22.33
CA GLY A 46 -14.57 -21.07 -22.22
C GLY A 46 -13.68 -21.59 -23.35
N GLU A 47 -13.22 -20.74 -24.27
CA GLU A 47 -12.37 -21.12 -25.40
C GLU A 47 -10.94 -20.56 -25.31
N THR A 48 -10.07 -21.14 -26.14
CA THR A 48 -8.70 -20.67 -26.41
C THR A 48 -8.56 -20.31 -27.90
N ARG A 49 -7.76 -19.29 -28.20
CA ARG A 49 -7.33 -18.93 -29.56
C ARG A 49 -5.82 -18.88 -29.63
N THR A 50 -5.26 -19.23 -30.78
CA THR A 50 -3.83 -19.12 -31.08
C THR A 50 -3.55 -17.88 -31.92
N VAL A 51 -2.39 -17.26 -31.70
CA VAL A 51 -1.92 -16.10 -32.47
C VAL A 51 -0.45 -16.27 -32.80
N ASP A 52 -0.15 -16.45 -34.09
CA ASP A 52 1.23 -16.43 -34.56
C ASP A 52 1.79 -15.00 -34.52
N ILE A 53 2.95 -14.87 -33.88
CA ILE A 53 3.77 -13.68 -33.77
C ILE A 53 4.94 -13.82 -34.74
N PRO A 54 5.12 -12.90 -35.71
CA PRO A 54 6.18 -13.00 -36.70
C PRO A 54 7.59 -13.12 -36.08
N LYS A 55 8.44 -13.94 -36.69
CA LYS A 55 9.86 -14.10 -36.31
C LYS A 55 10.66 -12.81 -36.26
N GLU A 56 10.27 -11.78 -37.01
CA GLU A 56 10.95 -10.48 -37.00
C GLU A 56 10.81 -9.74 -35.66
N LEU A 57 9.92 -10.20 -34.77
CA LEU A 57 9.77 -9.71 -33.39
C LEU A 57 10.57 -10.53 -32.35
N GLN A 58 11.32 -11.54 -32.79
CA GLN A 58 12.32 -12.21 -31.97
C GLN A 58 13.49 -11.26 -31.71
N ALA A 59 13.89 -11.11 -30.44
CA ALA A 59 15.09 -10.33 -30.10
C ALA A 59 16.37 -11.01 -30.60
N SER A 60 17.43 -10.24 -30.85
CA SER A 60 18.70 -10.81 -31.34
C SER A 60 19.94 -10.13 -30.76
N GLY A 61 20.94 -10.95 -30.42
CA GLY A 61 22.24 -10.51 -29.92
C GLY A 61 22.17 -9.76 -28.59
N VAL A 62 23.07 -8.78 -28.44
CA VAL A 62 23.10 -7.83 -27.31
C VAL A 62 22.75 -6.44 -27.83
N SER A 63 21.47 -6.08 -27.80
CA SER A 63 20.98 -4.85 -28.45
C SER A 63 19.72 -4.27 -27.80
N VAL A 64 19.50 -2.96 -28.03
CA VAL A 64 18.22 -2.29 -27.77
C VAL A 64 17.41 -2.29 -29.08
N GLU A 65 16.20 -2.81 -29.02
CA GLU A 65 15.30 -2.97 -30.17
C GLU A 65 13.86 -2.56 -29.84
N ARG A 66 13.02 -2.31 -30.84
CA ARG A 66 11.58 -2.03 -30.65
C ARG A 66 10.74 -3.29 -30.91
N LYS A 67 10.98 -4.33 -30.11
CA LYS A 67 10.32 -5.65 -30.21
C LYS A 67 9.41 -5.98 -29.01
N GLY A 68 8.96 -4.93 -28.30
CA GLY A 68 7.87 -5.03 -27.35
C GLY A 68 6.63 -5.59 -28.03
N ILE A 69 5.95 -6.53 -27.37
CA ILE A 69 4.66 -7.08 -27.81
C ILE A 69 3.71 -6.76 -26.68
N TYR A 70 2.73 -5.90 -26.97
CA TYR A 70 1.69 -5.50 -26.05
C TYR A 70 0.44 -6.34 -26.33
N VAL A 71 -0.15 -6.91 -25.28
CA VAL A 71 -1.38 -7.71 -25.39
C VAL A 71 -2.41 -7.06 -24.47
N ASN A 72 -3.42 -6.43 -25.07
CA ASN A 72 -4.51 -5.76 -24.38
C ASN A 72 -5.80 -6.56 -24.55
N ALA A 73 -6.58 -6.76 -23.49
CA ALA A 73 -7.80 -7.56 -23.51
C ALA A 73 -8.96 -6.82 -22.83
N SER A 74 -10.18 -6.98 -23.35
CA SER A 74 -11.39 -6.36 -22.80
C SER A 74 -11.92 -7.02 -21.52
N GLU A 75 -11.46 -8.24 -21.23
CA GLU A 75 -11.82 -9.10 -20.10
C GLU A 75 -10.56 -9.92 -19.74
N ASP A 76 -10.50 -10.52 -18.54
CA ASP A 76 -9.34 -11.29 -18.09
C ASP A 76 -9.02 -12.49 -19.02
N VAL A 77 -7.75 -12.60 -19.40
CA VAL A 77 -7.23 -13.70 -20.25
C VAL A 77 -5.96 -14.31 -19.66
N VAL A 78 -5.75 -15.59 -19.95
CA VAL A 78 -4.48 -16.27 -19.73
C VAL A 78 -3.72 -16.34 -21.05
N VAL A 79 -2.48 -15.85 -21.05
CA VAL A 79 -1.56 -15.93 -22.19
C VAL A 79 -0.40 -16.90 -21.87
N LEU A 80 -0.14 -17.83 -22.78
CA LEU A 80 1.01 -18.73 -22.79
C LEU A 80 1.81 -18.43 -24.07
N GLY A 81 3.10 -18.13 -23.93
CA GLY A 81 4.04 -18.11 -25.05
C GLY A 81 4.55 -19.51 -25.32
N PHE A 82 4.54 -19.94 -26.58
CA PHE A 82 5.04 -21.23 -27.01
C PHE A 82 5.92 -21.09 -28.25
N SER A 83 7.21 -21.33 -28.10
CA SER A 83 8.16 -21.47 -29.20
C SER A 83 8.21 -22.94 -29.63
N LYS A 84 8.18 -23.18 -30.94
CA LYS A 84 8.30 -24.51 -31.52
C LYS A 84 9.06 -24.43 -32.83
N HIS A 85 10.10 -25.25 -32.95
CA HIS A 85 10.78 -25.47 -34.22
C HIS A 85 11.10 -26.96 -34.41
N SER A 86 11.80 -27.31 -35.50
CA SER A 86 12.13 -28.70 -35.79
C SER A 86 13.10 -29.25 -34.76
N GLY A 87 12.58 -30.03 -33.81
CA GLY A 87 13.37 -30.76 -32.80
C GLY A 87 13.42 -30.11 -31.42
N SER A 88 12.79 -28.95 -31.20
CA SER A 88 12.91 -28.20 -29.94
C SER A 88 11.70 -27.30 -29.67
N CYS A 89 11.42 -27.06 -28.39
CA CYS A 89 10.26 -26.33 -27.91
C CYS A 89 10.51 -25.59 -26.59
N GLY A 90 9.84 -24.44 -26.41
CA GLY A 90 9.80 -23.72 -25.14
C GLY A 90 8.37 -23.28 -24.81
N GLY A 91 7.99 -23.37 -23.53
CA GLY A 91 6.76 -22.78 -23.01
C GLY A 91 7.12 -21.76 -21.93
N PHE A 92 6.43 -20.63 -21.89
CA PHE A 92 6.58 -19.66 -20.80
C PHE A 92 5.26 -18.97 -20.48
N LYS A 93 4.99 -18.73 -19.20
CA LYS A 93 3.77 -18.04 -18.78
C LYS A 93 3.96 -16.53 -18.93
N VAL A 94 3.08 -15.88 -19.68
CA VAL A 94 3.09 -14.42 -19.76
C VAL A 94 2.38 -13.84 -18.52
N MET A 95 3.08 -13.00 -17.77
CA MET A 95 2.55 -12.27 -16.63
C MET A 95 1.94 -10.93 -17.05
N PRO A 96 0.80 -10.52 -16.47
CA PRO A 96 0.16 -9.24 -16.75
C PRO A 96 0.95 -8.04 -16.18
N GLU A 97 0.71 -6.85 -16.74
CA GLU A 97 1.47 -5.62 -16.46
C GLU A 97 1.33 -5.13 -15.00
N ASP A 98 0.21 -5.41 -14.35
CA ASP A 98 -0.02 -5.14 -12.92
C ASP A 98 0.87 -5.98 -12.00
N ALA A 99 1.17 -7.22 -12.40
CA ALA A 99 2.05 -8.15 -11.68
C ALA A 99 3.55 -7.94 -11.92
N LEU A 100 3.95 -7.09 -12.88
CA LEU A 100 5.36 -6.75 -13.11
C LEU A 100 5.94 -5.89 -11.97
N GLY A 101 7.24 -6.04 -11.71
CA GLY A 101 7.99 -5.29 -10.69
C GLY A 101 9.22 -4.56 -11.23
N TYR A 102 10.10 -4.20 -10.28
CA TYR A 102 11.29 -3.37 -10.49
C TYR A 102 12.61 -4.12 -10.32
N ASN A 103 12.61 -5.17 -9.49
CA ASN A 103 13.81 -5.88 -9.06
C ASN A 103 13.63 -7.35 -9.41
N TYR A 104 14.62 -7.93 -10.09
CA TYR A 104 14.62 -9.32 -10.54
C TYR A 104 16.02 -9.93 -10.39
N TYR A 105 16.06 -11.25 -10.37
CA TYR A 105 17.28 -12.03 -10.59
C TYR A 105 17.06 -12.95 -11.79
N ALA A 106 18.10 -13.14 -12.59
CA ALA A 106 18.11 -14.09 -13.69
C ALA A 106 18.11 -15.55 -13.20
N MET A 107 17.48 -16.44 -13.96
CA MET A 107 17.56 -17.89 -13.81
C MET A 107 17.97 -18.52 -15.14
N ALA A 108 19.08 -19.24 -15.12
CA ALA A 108 19.73 -19.83 -16.29
C ALA A 108 20.32 -21.21 -15.93
N TRP A 109 21.07 -21.81 -16.84
CA TRP A 109 21.80 -23.05 -16.62
C TRP A 109 23.23 -22.96 -17.19
N TRP A 110 24.02 -24.02 -17.03
CA TRP A 110 25.26 -24.15 -17.78
C TRP A 110 24.95 -24.39 -19.27
N PRO A 111 25.67 -23.74 -20.20
CA PRO A 111 25.47 -24.00 -21.62
C PRO A 111 25.87 -25.42 -22.04
N ALA A 112 25.38 -25.84 -23.21
CA ALA A 112 25.90 -27.03 -23.88
C ALA A 112 27.29 -26.75 -24.49
N THR A 113 27.97 -27.79 -24.99
CA THR A 113 29.22 -27.64 -25.75
C THR A 113 28.92 -27.32 -27.23
N GLY A 114 29.38 -26.19 -27.75
CA GLY A 114 29.20 -25.78 -29.16
C GLY A 114 29.02 -24.26 -29.34
N ASP A 115 28.69 -23.80 -30.55
CA ASP A 115 28.80 -22.38 -30.95
C ASP A 115 27.55 -21.49 -30.76
N LYS A 116 26.52 -21.92 -30.00
CA LYS A 116 25.24 -21.18 -29.81
C LYS A 116 24.74 -21.21 -28.36
N ASN A 117 25.63 -20.91 -27.42
CA ASN A 117 25.52 -21.37 -26.04
C ASN A 117 25.54 -20.20 -25.04
N PHE A 118 24.63 -19.25 -25.25
CA PHE A 118 24.51 -18.04 -24.44
C PHE A 118 23.41 -18.21 -23.38
N GLY A 119 23.69 -17.77 -22.16
CA GLY A 119 22.67 -17.44 -21.19
C GLY A 119 22.03 -16.10 -21.55
N GLU A 120 20.71 -16.02 -21.39
CA GLU A 120 19.92 -14.91 -21.94
C GLU A 120 19.13 -14.17 -20.85
N ILE A 121 19.06 -12.84 -21.01
CA ILE A 121 18.12 -11.98 -20.30
C ILE A 121 17.44 -11.07 -21.32
N GLY A 122 16.11 -11.16 -21.43
CA GLY A 122 15.29 -10.24 -22.21
C GLY A 122 14.56 -9.28 -21.27
N ILE A 123 14.65 -7.98 -21.51
CA ILE A 123 14.01 -6.93 -20.71
C ILE A 123 13.08 -6.13 -21.61
N VAL A 124 11.84 -5.89 -21.17
CA VAL A 124 10.84 -5.09 -21.89
C VAL A 124 10.40 -3.91 -21.03
N ALA A 125 10.53 -2.69 -21.55
CA ALA A 125 10.03 -1.48 -20.89
C ALA A 125 8.53 -1.27 -21.16
N THR A 126 7.77 -1.04 -20.09
CA THR A 126 6.32 -0.75 -20.15
C THR A 126 6.00 0.73 -20.38
N GLU A 127 7.01 1.58 -20.24
CA GLU A 127 6.90 3.04 -20.16
C GLU A 127 8.15 3.73 -20.72
N ASP A 128 8.00 4.99 -21.12
CA ASP A 128 9.11 5.84 -21.55
C ASP A 128 10.06 6.18 -20.39
N GLN A 129 11.34 6.40 -20.72
CA GLN A 129 12.41 6.77 -19.78
C GLN A 129 12.61 5.75 -18.64
N THR A 130 12.46 4.47 -18.96
CA THR A 130 12.74 3.35 -18.06
C THR A 130 14.24 3.13 -17.96
N GLN A 131 14.83 3.54 -16.84
CA GLN A 131 16.23 3.32 -16.51
C GLN A 131 16.39 1.94 -15.90
N VAL A 132 17.28 1.12 -16.47
CA VAL A 132 17.56 -0.25 -16.06
C VAL A 132 19.05 -0.41 -15.77
N ARG A 133 19.35 -0.95 -14.60
CA ARG A 133 20.70 -1.33 -14.14
C ARG A 133 20.82 -2.84 -14.07
N ILE A 134 21.83 -3.40 -14.72
CA ILE A 134 22.12 -4.83 -14.79
C ILE A 134 23.47 -5.07 -14.11
N THR A 135 23.45 -5.83 -13.01
CA THR A 135 24.64 -6.16 -12.22
C THR A 135 24.86 -7.67 -12.21
N ILE A 136 25.92 -8.15 -12.85
CA ILE A 136 26.32 -9.56 -12.80
C ILE A 136 26.84 -9.84 -11.37
N LEU A 137 26.32 -10.85 -10.69
CA LEU A 137 26.77 -11.21 -9.35
C LEU A 137 27.60 -12.50 -9.37
N ARG A 138 28.86 -12.37 -8.92
CA ARG A 138 29.81 -13.43 -8.48
C ARG A 138 30.10 -14.63 -9.37
N SER A 139 29.52 -14.71 -10.55
CA SER A 139 29.86 -15.76 -11.52
C SER A 139 31.20 -15.41 -12.18
N LYS A 140 32.30 -15.89 -11.56
CA LYS A 140 33.67 -15.60 -11.99
C LYS A 140 33.88 -15.93 -13.45
N GLY A 141 34.27 -14.92 -14.23
CA GLY A 141 34.49 -15.07 -15.67
C GLY A 141 33.26 -14.86 -16.55
N VAL A 142 32.10 -14.48 -15.98
CA VAL A 142 30.95 -14.01 -16.79
C VAL A 142 31.18 -12.57 -17.21
N SER A 143 31.18 -12.34 -18.51
CA SER A 143 31.04 -11.01 -19.11
C SER A 143 30.12 -11.02 -20.32
N PHE A 144 29.72 -9.81 -20.73
CA PHE A 144 29.08 -9.56 -22.01
C PHE A 144 29.63 -8.27 -22.61
N THR A 145 29.49 -8.11 -23.93
CA THR A 145 29.92 -6.89 -24.64
C THR A 145 28.71 -6.15 -25.17
N TYR A 146 28.62 -4.85 -24.89
CA TYR A 146 27.59 -3.96 -25.43
C TYR A 146 28.24 -2.64 -25.89
N ASN A 147 27.92 -2.18 -27.10
CA ASN A 147 28.50 -0.98 -27.72
C ASN A 147 30.05 -0.92 -27.68
N GLY A 148 30.72 -2.08 -27.80
CA GLY A 148 32.19 -2.18 -27.74
C GLY A 148 32.80 -2.13 -26.34
N HIS A 149 31.98 -2.02 -25.28
CA HIS A 149 32.40 -2.06 -23.88
C HIS A 149 32.07 -3.42 -23.26
N GLN A 150 33.01 -3.95 -22.47
CA GLN A 150 32.83 -5.19 -21.72
C GLN A 150 32.30 -4.91 -20.32
N TYR A 151 31.23 -5.60 -19.92
CA TYR A 151 30.58 -5.49 -18.62
C TYR A 151 30.75 -6.79 -17.84
N ASN A 152 30.96 -6.68 -16.52
CA ASN A 152 31.25 -7.80 -15.62
C ASN A 152 30.84 -7.44 -14.17
N GLU A 153 31.13 -8.32 -13.21
CA GLU A 153 30.77 -8.15 -11.79
C GLU A 153 31.23 -6.83 -11.14
N ASN A 154 32.28 -6.18 -11.68
CA ASN A 154 32.81 -4.91 -11.16
C ASN A 154 32.34 -3.67 -11.95
N ASN A 155 31.62 -3.87 -13.06
CA ASN A 155 31.15 -2.80 -13.95
C ASN A 155 29.72 -3.12 -14.44
N PRO A 156 28.67 -2.69 -13.70
CA PRO A 156 27.29 -2.90 -14.10
C PRO A 156 26.94 -2.06 -15.33
N LEU A 157 26.01 -2.56 -16.14
CA LEU A 157 25.44 -1.81 -17.27
C LEU A 157 24.26 -0.97 -16.79
N GLU A 158 24.20 0.29 -17.19
CA GLU A 158 23.01 1.14 -17.08
C GLU A 158 22.54 1.52 -18.49
N ILE A 159 21.25 1.34 -18.75
CA ILE A 159 20.58 1.69 -20.02
C ILE A 159 19.28 2.44 -19.74
N THR A 160 18.84 3.25 -20.69
CA THR A 160 17.48 3.81 -20.72
C THR A 160 16.73 3.18 -21.89
N LEU A 161 15.50 2.77 -21.65
CA LEU A 161 14.58 2.18 -22.61
C LEU A 161 13.29 3.01 -22.62
N ASP A 162 12.77 3.30 -23.81
CA ASP A 162 11.44 3.89 -23.96
C ASP A 162 10.33 2.80 -24.08
N LYS A 163 9.06 3.19 -24.09
CA LYS A 163 7.94 2.25 -24.07
C LYS A 163 7.97 1.32 -25.29
N HIS A 164 7.80 0.02 -25.04
CA HIS A 164 7.93 -1.07 -26.03
C HIS A 164 9.35 -1.28 -26.57
N GLU A 165 10.36 -0.56 -26.08
CA GLU A 165 11.75 -0.93 -26.29
C GLU A 165 12.12 -2.13 -25.42
N THR A 166 13.09 -2.87 -25.93
CA THR A 166 13.52 -4.15 -25.40
C THR A 166 15.02 -4.22 -25.43
N PHE A 167 15.63 -4.71 -24.35
CA PHE A 167 17.05 -5.02 -24.30
C PHE A 167 17.26 -6.52 -24.15
N GLN A 168 18.04 -7.12 -25.05
CA GLN A 168 18.53 -8.48 -24.86
C GLN A 168 19.99 -8.45 -24.42
N LEU A 169 20.33 -9.33 -23.49
CA LEU A 169 21.68 -9.65 -23.05
C LEU A 169 21.95 -11.13 -23.35
N GLN A 170 23.12 -11.38 -23.93
CA GLN A 170 23.75 -12.68 -24.12
C GLN A 170 25.18 -12.59 -23.60
N ASN A 171 25.61 -13.52 -22.74
CA ASN A 171 27.00 -13.59 -22.30
C ASN A 171 27.91 -14.22 -23.36
N VAL A 172 29.19 -13.87 -23.37
CA VAL A 172 30.16 -14.40 -24.36
C VAL A 172 31.02 -15.55 -23.83
N ASP A 173 30.93 -15.84 -22.52
CA ASP A 173 31.89 -16.67 -21.78
C ASP A 173 31.34 -18.02 -21.31
N TYR A 174 30.46 -18.67 -22.09
CA TYR A 174 29.97 -20.06 -21.86
C TYR A 174 29.60 -20.40 -20.40
N SER A 175 28.81 -19.53 -19.77
CA SER A 175 28.66 -19.54 -18.32
C SER A 175 27.22 -19.32 -17.87
N ASP A 176 26.92 -19.83 -16.67
CA ASP A 176 25.63 -19.70 -16.02
C ASP A 176 25.46 -18.29 -15.44
N ILE A 177 24.48 -17.54 -15.93
CA ILE A 177 24.23 -16.13 -15.53
C ILE A 177 23.21 -15.99 -14.39
N THR A 178 22.81 -17.10 -13.77
CA THR A 178 21.87 -17.11 -12.64
C THR A 178 22.35 -16.21 -11.50
N GLY A 179 21.44 -15.43 -10.93
CA GLY A 179 21.80 -14.45 -9.90
C GLY A 179 22.26 -13.09 -10.43
N THR A 180 22.36 -12.89 -11.76
CA THR A 180 22.46 -11.54 -12.34
C THR A 180 21.26 -10.72 -11.90
N LYS A 181 21.50 -9.56 -11.29
CA LYS A 181 20.47 -8.68 -10.74
C LYS A 181 20.05 -7.65 -11.77
N ILE A 182 18.74 -7.45 -11.93
CA ILE A 182 18.14 -6.42 -12.78
C ILE A 182 17.32 -5.49 -11.88
N GLU A 183 17.62 -4.20 -11.94
CA GLU A 183 16.97 -3.14 -11.15
C GLU A 183 16.45 -2.06 -12.11
N ALA A 184 15.20 -1.64 -11.98
CA ALA A 184 14.58 -0.63 -12.83
C ALA A 184 13.82 0.43 -12.02
N ASN A 185 13.81 1.68 -12.50
CA ASN A 185 13.01 2.76 -11.90
C ASN A 185 11.50 2.62 -12.19
N LYS A 186 11.15 1.93 -13.28
CA LYS A 186 9.81 1.71 -13.82
C LYS A 186 9.54 0.21 -14.00
N LYS A 187 8.29 -0.18 -14.23
CA LYS A 187 7.95 -1.60 -14.38
C LYS A 187 8.59 -2.16 -15.66
N VAL A 188 9.24 -3.31 -15.54
CA VAL A 188 9.79 -4.06 -16.67
C VAL A 188 9.33 -5.51 -16.63
N ALA A 189 9.15 -6.14 -17.79
CA ALA A 189 9.09 -7.60 -17.88
C ALA A 189 10.50 -8.14 -18.09
N VAL A 190 10.88 -9.17 -17.33
CA VAL A 190 12.18 -9.85 -17.46
C VAL A 190 11.94 -11.30 -17.83
N PHE A 191 12.62 -11.76 -18.87
CA PHE A 191 12.71 -13.15 -19.31
C PHE A 191 14.14 -13.62 -19.09
N SER A 192 14.34 -14.88 -18.70
CA SER A 192 15.70 -15.42 -18.58
C SER A 192 15.74 -16.92 -18.85
N GLY A 193 16.91 -17.39 -19.30
CA GLY A 193 17.13 -18.78 -19.67
C GLY A 193 18.42 -18.95 -20.49
N MET A 194 18.38 -19.83 -21.49
CA MET A 194 19.52 -20.18 -22.35
C MET A 194 19.07 -20.30 -23.80
N LEU A 195 19.86 -19.73 -24.73
CA LEU A 195 19.68 -19.89 -26.17
C LEU A 195 19.69 -21.38 -26.56
N GLN A 196 20.66 -22.11 -26.00
CA GLN A 196 20.76 -23.57 -26.00
C GLN A 196 21.43 -24.07 -24.72
N THR A 197 20.98 -25.21 -24.21
CA THR A 197 21.58 -25.91 -23.06
C THR A 197 21.29 -27.40 -23.09
N ASN A 198 22.08 -28.20 -22.35
CA ASN A 198 21.66 -29.53 -21.89
C ASN A 198 21.70 -29.57 -20.35
N VAL A 199 20.67 -30.17 -19.76
CA VAL A 199 20.55 -30.28 -18.30
C VAL A 199 20.87 -31.72 -17.92
N GLY A 200 22.10 -31.98 -17.50
CA GLY A 200 22.57 -33.34 -17.18
C GLY A 200 23.22 -34.11 -18.35
N GLY A 201 23.35 -33.50 -19.53
CA GLY A 201 23.95 -34.11 -20.73
C GLY A 201 22.93 -34.81 -21.62
N GLY A 202 23.23 -34.92 -22.92
CA GLY A 202 22.30 -35.45 -23.93
C GLY A 202 21.77 -34.36 -24.85
N ASP A 203 20.49 -34.46 -25.23
CA ASP A 203 19.85 -33.54 -26.18
C ASP A 203 19.84 -32.09 -25.67
N VAL A 204 19.88 -31.15 -26.62
CA VAL A 204 20.09 -29.72 -26.42
C VAL A 204 18.85 -28.94 -26.89
N ASP A 205 18.32 -28.06 -26.04
CA ASP A 205 17.15 -27.23 -26.34
C ASP A 205 17.31 -25.83 -25.71
N HIS A 206 16.48 -24.90 -26.17
CA HIS A 206 16.27 -23.58 -25.59
C HIS A 206 15.45 -23.71 -24.31
N ILE A 207 15.84 -22.98 -23.26
CA ILE A 207 15.01 -22.83 -22.05
C ILE A 207 14.74 -21.36 -21.80
N VAL A 208 13.51 -21.02 -21.43
CA VAL A 208 13.09 -19.65 -21.09
C VAL A 208 11.92 -19.71 -20.13
N GLU A 209 11.83 -18.76 -19.21
CA GLU A 209 10.60 -18.44 -18.48
C GLU A 209 10.57 -16.94 -18.19
N GLN A 210 9.38 -16.38 -17.92
CA GLN A 210 9.28 -15.01 -17.43
C GLN A 210 9.61 -14.97 -15.93
N MET A 211 10.61 -14.19 -15.53
CA MET A 211 11.11 -14.16 -14.16
C MET A 211 10.14 -13.44 -13.22
N PRO A 212 9.71 -14.05 -12.09
CA PRO A 212 8.86 -13.39 -11.11
C PRO A 212 9.64 -12.28 -10.37
N PRO A 213 9.03 -11.09 -10.15
CA PRO A 213 9.70 -9.99 -9.48
C PRO A 213 9.99 -10.31 -8.01
N LEU A 214 11.08 -9.75 -7.48
CA LEU A 214 11.61 -10.03 -6.14
C LEU A 214 10.58 -9.91 -5.00
N HIS A 215 9.62 -8.98 -5.12
CA HIS A 215 8.57 -8.80 -4.12
C HIS A 215 7.61 -9.99 -4.01
N SER A 216 7.50 -10.82 -5.05
CA SER A 216 6.61 -11.97 -5.12
C SER A 216 7.25 -13.28 -4.59
N TRP A 217 8.53 -13.27 -4.25
CA TRP A 217 9.28 -14.46 -3.83
C TRP A 217 8.85 -14.94 -2.44
N GLY A 218 8.63 -16.26 -2.30
CA GLY A 218 8.17 -16.92 -1.09
C GLY A 218 9.26 -17.74 -0.40
N LYS A 219 8.86 -18.45 0.67
CA LYS A 219 9.74 -19.24 1.54
C LYS A 219 9.44 -20.74 1.54
N SER A 220 8.30 -21.19 0.97
CA SER A 220 7.91 -22.61 0.99
C SER A 220 7.40 -23.08 -0.36
N PHE A 221 7.84 -24.26 -0.79
CA PHE A 221 7.56 -24.84 -2.11
C PHE A 221 7.40 -26.35 -2.00
N GLY A 222 6.47 -26.90 -2.77
CA GLY A 222 6.45 -28.33 -3.09
C GLY A 222 6.73 -28.54 -4.58
N VAL A 223 7.60 -29.49 -4.88
CA VAL A 223 8.03 -29.85 -6.24
C VAL A 223 7.64 -31.29 -6.52
N VAL A 224 6.91 -31.51 -7.61
CA VAL A 224 6.42 -32.82 -8.06
C VAL A 224 7.35 -33.33 -9.16
N PRO A 225 7.77 -34.61 -9.14
CA PRO A 225 8.56 -35.16 -10.24
C PRO A 225 7.83 -35.07 -11.58
N PHE A 226 8.58 -34.92 -12.67
CA PHE A 226 8.00 -35.04 -14.00
C PHE A 226 7.64 -36.52 -14.28
N PRO A 227 6.41 -36.83 -14.73
CA PRO A 227 6.06 -38.15 -15.23
C PRO A 227 6.99 -38.63 -16.34
N ASP A 228 7.19 -39.94 -16.42
CA ASP A 228 8.00 -40.62 -17.45
C ASP A 228 9.48 -40.18 -17.54
N GLN A 229 9.98 -39.35 -16.62
CA GLN A 229 11.37 -38.85 -16.59
C GLN A 229 12.30 -39.76 -15.77
N THR A 230 12.83 -40.80 -16.38
CA THR A 230 13.76 -41.76 -15.75
C THR A 230 15.10 -41.18 -15.29
N SER A 231 15.58 -40.10 -15.91
CA SER A 231 16.79 -39.39 -15.45
C SER A 231 16.56 -38.54 -14.19
N GLY A 232 15.30 -38.31 -13.79
CA GLY A 232 14.96 -37.34 -12.75
C GLY A 232 14.99 -35.90 -13.28
N TYR A 233 15.20 -34.96 -12.37
CA TYR A 233 15.11 -33.52 -12.64
C TYR A 233 16.05 -32.72 -11.73
N ARG A 234 16.29 -31.45 -12.08
CA ARG A 234 17.02 -30.50 -11.24
C ARG A 234 16.07 -29.56 -10.51
N VAL A 235 16.44 -29.23 -9.27
CA VAL A 235 15.86 -28.10 -8.52
C VAL A 235 16.99 -27.10 -8.31
N LYS A 236 16.78 -25.85 -8.71
CA LYS A 236 17.73 -24.74 -8.56
C LYS A 236 17.10 -23.62 -7.75
N ILE A 237 17.86 -23.06 -6.81
CA ILE A 237 17.34 -22.16 -5.77
C ILE A 237 18.24 -20.92 -5.69
N VAL A 238 17.66 -19.72 -5.87
CA VAL A 238 18.36 -18.42 -5.76
C VAL A 238 17.88 -17.70 -4.50
N ALA A 239 18.79 -17.15 -3.70
CA ALA A 239 18.45 -16.36 -2.52
C ALA A 239 18.21 -14.88 -2.84
N ALA A 240 17.14 -14.29 -2.31
CA ALA A 240 16.90 -12.85 -2.41
C ALA A 240 17.89 -12.01 -1.58
N PHE A 241 18.43 -12.61 -0.51
CA PHE A 241 19.19 -11.93 0.53
C PHE A 241 20.35 -12.80 1.01
N ALA A 242 21.41 -12.14 1.50
CA ALA A 242 22.53 -12.78 2.20
C ALA A 242 22.07 -13.57 3.44
N ASP A 243 22.90 -14.52 3.91
CA ASP A 243 22.66 -15.42 5.05
C ASP A 243 21.29 -16.13 5.00
N THR A 244 20.93 -16.71 3.86
CA THR A 244 19.70 -17.47 3.64
C THR A 244 19.95 -18.96 3.89
N THR A 245 19.25 -19.54 4.86
CA THR A 245 19.26 -20.99 5.11
C THR A 245 18.08 -21.62 4.40
N VAL A 246 18.35 -22.61 3.56
CA VAL A 246 17.39 -23.36 2.76
C VAL A 246 17.41 -24.82 3.23
N TYR A 247 16.25 -25.42 3.44
CA TYR A 247 16.07 -26.84 3.73
C TYR A 247 15.44 -27.52 2.53
N VAL A 248 16.07 -28.57 2.02
CA VAL A 248 15.58 -29.36 0.88
C VAL A 248 15.48 -30.82 1.32
N ASN A 249 14.25 -31.35 1.42
CA ASN A 249 13.94 -32.64 2.06
C ASN A 249 14.70 -32.81 3.41
N GLY A 250 14.51 -31.85 4.31
CA GLY A 250 15.07 -31.84 5.66
C GLY A 250 16.56 -31.51 5.76
N LYS A 251 17.33 -31.58 4.67
CA LYS A 251 18.76 -31.23 4.65
C LYS A 251 18.96 -29.72 4.48
N ASP A 252 19.75 -29.11 5.36
CA ASP A 252 20.07 -27.69 5.31
C ASP A 252 21.23 -27.36 4.34
N TYR A 253 21.14 -26.15 3.79
CA TYR A 253 22.12 -25.49 2.94
C TYR A 253 22.14 -24.00 3.33
N ASN A 254 23.33 -23.40 3.41
CA ASN A 254 23.47 -21.96 3.64
C ASN A 254 23.94 -21.28 2.36
N ILE A 255 23.22 -20.22 1.99
CA ILE A 255 23.53 -19.31 0.89
C ILE A 255 23.95 -17.99 1.56
N TYR A 256 25.19 -17.57 1.35
CA TYR A 256 25.81 -16.49 2.11
C TYR A 256 25.50 -15.13 1.51
N ASP A 257 25.32 -15.04 0.19
CA ASP A 257 25.15 -13.77 -0.52
C ASP A 257 23.79 -13.66 -1.24
N ALA A 258 23.32 -12.41 -1.46
CA ALA A 258 22.12 -12.16 -2.24
C ALA A 258 22.39 -12.45 -3.73
N GLY A 259 21.48 -13.15 -4.40
CA GLY A 259 21.66 -13.64 -5.78
C GLY A 259 22.53 -14.91 -5.90
N GLU A 260 23.18 -15.36 -4.82
CA GLU A 260 23.85 -16.66 -4.80
C GLU A 260 22.81 -17.80 -4.84
N TRP A 261 23.21 -18.95 -5.37
CA TRP A 261 22.32 -20.06 -5.68
C TRP A 261 22.94 -21.43 -5.43
N ILE A 262 22.07 -22.44 -5.31
CA ILE A 262 22.41 -23.86 -5.20
C ILE A 262 21.53 -24.69 -6.16
N ASP A 263 22.03 -25.84 -6.62
CA ASP A 263 21.23 -26.84 -7.34
C ASP A 263 21.38 -28.25 -6.76
N GLY A 264 20.43 -29.12 -7.08
CA GLY A 264 20.47 -30.54 -6.77
C GLY A 264 19.64 -31.38 -7.73
N ARG A 265 20.04 -32.64 -7.91
CA ARG A 265 19.35 -33.65 -8.72
C ARG A 265 18.41 -34.50 -7.86
N TYR A 266 17.19 -34.71 -8.32
CA TYR A 266 16.13 -35.42 -7.61
C TYR A 266 15.32 -36.33 -8.56
N SER A 267 14.67 -37.34 -8.01
CA SER A 267 13.69 -38.19 -8.73
C SER A 267 12.40 -38.43 -7.93
N GLN A 268 12.49 -38.39 -6.60
CA GLN A 268 11.38 -38.27 -5.66
C GLN A 268 10.87 -36.83 -5.51
N TYR A 269 9.67 -36.66 -4.95
CA TYR A 269 9.11 -35.36 -4.56
C TYR A 269 10.05 -34.55 -3.66
N VAL A 270 10.04 -33.23 -3.80
CA VAL A 270 10.91 -32.33 -3.04
C VAL A 270 10.11 -31.24 -2.33
N GLY A 271 10.25 -31.15 -1.01
CA GLY A 271 9.88 -29.97 -0.23
C GLY A 271 11.06 -29.04 -0.07
N VAL A 272 10.83 -27.74 -0.29
CA VAL A 272 11.82 -26.68 -0.06
C VAL A 272 11.23 -25.70 0.93
N THR A 273 11.97 -25.38 2.00
CA THR A 273 11.64 -24.28 2.91
C THR A 273 12.86 -23.39 3.16
N ALA A 274 12.67 -22.11 3.48
CA ALA A 274 13.77 -21.18 3.76
C ALA A 274 13.44 -20.16 4.85
N ASN A 275 14.48 -19.62 5.52
CA ASN A 275 14.32 -18.56 6.53
C ASN A 275 14.01 -17.18 5.92
N LYS A 276 14.45 -16.95 4.67
CA LYS A 276 14.33 -15.74 3.85
C LYS A 276 13.78 -16.13 2.46
N PRO A 277 13.16 -15.22 1.70
CA PRO A 277 12.61 -15.58 0.40
C PRO A 277 13.66 -16.04 -0.61
N ILE A 278 13.23 -16.97 -1.45
CA ILE A 278 14.00 -17.61 -2.50
C ILE A 278 13.16 -17.70 -3.78
N MET A 279 13.82 -17.89 -4.92
CA MET A 279 13.19 -18.32 -6.17
C MET A 279 13.64 -19.73 -6.48
N VAL A 280 12.68 -20.60 -6.82
CA VAL A 280 12.92 -22.01 -7.11
C VAL A 280 12.54 -22.31 -8.55
N ALA A 281 13.47 -22.86 -9.32
CA ALA A 281 13.23 -23.40 -10.64
C ALA A 281 13.30 -24.93 -10.62
N GLN A 282 12.41 -25.57 -11.38
CA GLN A 282 12.49 -26.98 -11.69
C GLN A 282 12.91 -27.12 -13.16
N LEU A 283 13.94 -27.92 -13.44
CA LEU A 283 14.42 -28.17 -14.79
C LEU A 283 14.32 -29.65 -15.14
N VAL A 284 13.76 -29.96 -16.31
CA VAL A 284 13.76 -31.30 -16.91
C VAL A 284 15.21 -31.65 -17.28
N GLU A 285 15.67 -32.85 -16.93
CA GLU A 285 16.98 -33.32 -17.42
C GLU A 285 16.87 -33.86 -18.85
N SER A 286 17.85 -33.50 -19.68
CA SER A 286 18.02 -34.00 -21.04
C SER A 286 18.13 -35.54 -21.04
N GLN A 287 17.47 -36.21 -22.00
CA GLN A 287 17.68 -37.64 -22.25
C GLN A 287 18.03 -37.90 -23.73
N SER A 288 18.89 -38.89 -23.99
CA SER A 288 19.40 -39.23 -25.33
C SER A 288 18.64 -40.37 -26.02
N SER A 289 17.40 -40.64 -25.58
CA SER A 289 16.60 -41.78 -26.06
C SER A 289 15.15 -41.36 -26.35
N GLN A 290 14.40 -42.20 -27.08
CA GLN A 290 13.01 -41.91 -27.50
C GLN A 290 11.99 -41.78 -26.36
N GLN A 291 12.42 -41.87 -25.10
CA GLN A 291 11.60 -41.65 -23.92
C GLN A 291 12.13 -40.40 -23.19
N SER A 292 11.26 -39.39 -23.08
CA SER A 292 11.41 -38.24 -22.18
C SER A 292 12.49 -37.18 -22.50
N GLY A 293 12.32 -36.50 -23.65
CA GLY A 293 12.40 -35.03 -23.72
C GLY A 293 13.77 -34.31 -23.69
N ALA A 294 13.75 -33.17 -24.38
CA ALA A 294 14.65 -32.04 -24.22
C ALA A 294 14.60 -31.40 -22.81
N PRO A 295 15.60 -30.60 -22.43
CA PRO A 295 15.54 -29.79 -21.23
C PRO A 295 14.45 -28.72 -21.35
N SER A 296 13.79 -28.42 -20.23
CA SER A 296 12.80 -27.34 -20.11
C SER A 296 12.85 -26.80 -18.68
N MET A 297 12.43 -25.55 -18.45
CA MET A 297 12.52 -24.87 -17.16
C MET A 297 11.20 -24.21 -16.78
N VAL A 298 10.81 -24.32 -15.51
CA VAL A 298 9.64 -23.62 -14.95
C VAL A 298 9.96 -23.05 -13.57
N MET A 299 9.47 -21.84 -13.30
CA MET A 299 9.51 -21.29 -11.94
C MET A 299 8.44 -21.97 -11.09
N VAL A 300 8.85 -22.64 -10.02
CA VAL A 300 7.95 -23.30 -9.08
C VAL A 300 7.24 -22.23 -8.26
N PRO A 301 5.89 -22.14 -8.27
CA PRO A 301 5.19 -21.19 -7.42
C PRO A 301 5.43 -21.52 -5.93
N PRO A 302 5.74 -20.53 -5.07
CA PRO A 302 5.71 -20.72 -3.63
C PRO A 302 4.27 -20.89 -3.14
N THR A 303 4.09 -21.57 -2.00
CA THR A 303 2.77 -21.81 -1.38
C THR A 303 2.02 -20.50 -1.10
N GLU A 304 2.75 -19.43 -0.82
CA GLU A 304 2.24 -18.09 -0.56
C GLU A 304 1.63 -17.41 -1.80
N GLN A 305 1.86 -17.94 -3.00
CA GLN A 305 1.31 -17.47 -4.28
C GLN A 305 0.36 -18.49 -4.93
N TYR A 306 -0.02 -19.56 -4.23
CA TYR A 306 -1.02 -20.52 -4.70
C TYR A 306 -2.40 -19.88 -4.88
N LYS A 307 -3.18 -20.41 -5.83
CA LYS A 307 -4.56 -20.00 -6.13
C LYS A 307 -5.52 -21.16 -5.90
N ASN A 308 -6.81 -20.86 -5.78
CA ASN A 308 -7.90 -21.82 -5.79
C ASN A 308 -8.44 -22.14 -7.20
N ASN A 309 -7.98 -21.43 -8.24
CA ASN A 309 -8.38 -21.64 -9.63
C ASN A 309 -7.24 -21.38 -10.63
N TYR A 310 -7.22 -22.20 -11.68
CA TYR A 310 -6.29 -22.06 -12.80
C TYR A 310 -6.98 -22.40 -14.13
N VAL A 311 -6.70 -21.59 -15.14
CA VAL A 311 -7.02 -21.87 -16.54
C VAL A 311 -5.70 -21.93 -17.30
N PHE A 312 -5.51 -22.98 -18.10
CA PHE A 312 -4.31 -23.18 -18.91
C PHE A 312 -4.65 -23.93 -20.20
N SER A 313 -3.74 -23.95 -21.17
CA SER A 313 -3.96 -24.60 -22.47
C SER A 313 -2.78 -25.45 -22.88
N VAL A 314 -3.01 -26.73 -23.14
CA VAL A 314 -2.02 -27.66 -23.70
C VAL A 314 -1.99 -27.48 -25.23
N PRO A 315 -0.82 -27.21 -25.84
CA PRO A 315 -0.68 -27.09 -27.30
C PRO A 315 -1.21 -28.30 -28.06
N SER A 316 -2.06 -28.07 -29.06
CA SER A 316 -2.53 -29.10 -30.00
C SER A 316 -1.48 -29.36 -31.08
N GLY A 317 -1.15 -30.62 -31.34
CA GLY A 317 -0.21 -30.99 -32.40
C GLY A 317 0.29 -32.43 -32.30
N THR A 318 1.49 -32.66 -32.84
CA THR A 318 2.26 -33.91 -32.80
C THR A 318 2.25 -34.59 -31.42
N ASN A 319 1.48 -35.68 -31.28
CA ASN A 319 1.40 -36.62 -30.14
C ASN A 319 2.14 -36.18 -28.86
N TYR A 320 1.61 -35.15 -28.21
CA TYR A 320 2.15 -34.67 -26.94
C TYR A 320 1.59 -35.49 -25.78
N HIS A 321 2.48 -36.04 -24.96
CA HIS A 321 2.15 -36.51 -23.63
C HIS A 321 2.22 -35.31 -22.70
N ALA A 322 1.09 -34.89 -22.16
CA ALA A 322 0.98 -33.71 -21.31
C ALA A 322 0.40 -34.07 -19.94
N TYR A 323 0.83 -33.33 -18.92
CA TYR A 323 0.49 -33.58 -17.52
C TYR A 323 0.31 -32.25 -16.78
N VAL A 324 -0.63 -32.22 -15.82
CA VAL A 324 -0.65 -31.21 -14.76
C VAL A 324 -0.08 -31.83 -13.48
N LEU A 325 0.85 -31.11 -12.87
CA LEU A 325 1.49 -31.42 -11.61
C LEU A 325 0.86 -30.52 -10.55
N LEU A 326 0.16 -31.11 -9.59
CA LEU A 326 -0.61 -30.38 -8.59
C LEU A 326 0.00 -30.59 -7.20
N VAL A 327 -0.01 -29.53 -6.39
CA VAL A 327 0.48 -29.53 -5.00
C VAL A 327 -0.54 -28.86 -4.10
N ALA A 328 -1.11 -29.59 -3.15
CA ALA A 328 -2.14 -29.09 -2.24
C ALA A 328 -1.73 -29.30 -0.77
N PRO A 329 -2.31 -28.53 0.18
CA PRO A 329 -2.17 -28.84 1.60
C PRO A 329 -2.69 -30.24 1.93
N ARG A 330 -1.99 -30.97 2.79
CA ARG A 330 -2.36 -32.33 3.20
C ARG A 330 -3.78 -32.37 3.78
N GLY A 331 -4.63 -33.23 3.22
CA GLY A 331 -6.02 -33.37 3.65
C GLY A 331 -6.97 -32.28 3.10
N GLN A 332 -6.53 -31.47 2.13
CA GLN A 332 -7.33 -30.46 1.44
C GLN A 332 -7.34 -30.72 -0.07
N THR A 333 -7.63 -31.95 -0.46
CA THR A 333 -7.75 -32.43 -1.84
C THR A 333 -9.17 -32.82 -2.21
N ASP A 334 -10.04 -32.96 -1.22
CA ASP A 334 -11.46 -33.19 -1.40
C ASP A 334 -12.07 -31.98 -2.12
N ARG A 335 -12.85 -32.22 -3.18
CA ARG A 335 -13.43 -31.17 -4.05
C ARG A 335 -12.42 -30.38 -4.89
N LEU A 336 -11.20 -30.90 -5.07
CA LEU A 336 -10.34 -30.49 -6.18
C LEU A 336 -10.85 -31.15 -7.49
N MET A 337 -11.16 -30.32 -8.49
CA MET A 337 -11.73 -30.76 -9.76
C MET A 337 -10.86 -30.32 -10.94
N LEU A 338 -10.67 -31.22 -11.90
CA LEU A 338 -10.10 -30.95 -13.23
C LEU A 338 -11.23 -31.07 -14.25
N ASP A 339 -11.49 -30.00 -14.99
CA ASP A 339 -12.56 -29.88 -16.00
C ASP A 339 -13.96 -30.26 -15.49
N GLY A 340 -14.23 -29.95 -14.21
CA GLY A 340 -15.48 -30.29 -13.51
C GLY A 340 -15.58 -31.75 -13.04
N VAL A 341 -14.53 -32.55 -13.23
CA VAL A 341 -14.44 -33.94 -12.76
C VAL A 341 -13.54 -34.00 -11.52
N ALA A 342 -14.01 -34.67 -10.47
CA ALA A 342 -13.23 -34.88 -9.25
C ALA A 342 -11.95 -35.69 -9.53
N ILE A 343 -10.81 -35.25 -8.98
CA ILE A 343 -9.51 -35.83 -9.29
C ILE A 343 -9.33 -37.20 -8.62
N SER A 344 -9.17 -38.23 -9.45
CA SER A 344 -8.90 -39.62 -9.04
C SER A 344 -7.45 -39.99 -9.35
N GLY A 345 -6.53 -39.59 -8.47
CA GLY A 345 -5.10 -39.88 -8.59
C GLY A 345 -4.45 -40.24 -7.26
N THR A 346 -3.28 -40.88 -7.32
CA THR A 346 -2.50 -41.22 -6.12
C THR A 346 -1.76 -39.97 -5.62
N TRP A 347 -2.23 -39.41 -4.51
CA TRP A 347 -1.57 -38.31 -3.82
C TRP A 347 -0.37 -38.83 -3.01
N VAL A 348 0.79 -38.21 -3.19
CA VAL A 348 2.05 -38.57 -2.50
C VAL A 348 2.48 -37.42 -1.60
N GLU A 349 3.04 -37.73 -0.43
CA GLU A 349 3.56 -36.71 0.49
C GLU A 349 4.81 -36.01 -0.08
N VAL A 350 4.85 -34.68 0.05
CA VAL A 350 6.02 -33.88 -0.24
C VAL A 350 6.90 -33.85 1.02
N PRO A 351 8.09 -34.47 1.03
CA PRO A 351 8.91 -34.58 2.24
C PRO A 351 9.28 -33.22 2.83
N ASP A 352 9.26 -33.13 4.16
CA ASP A 352 9.76 -31.97 4.94
C ASP A 352 9.18 -30.60 4.51
N SER A 353 7.96 -30.61 3.96
CA SER A 353 7.21 -29.41 3.57
C SER A 353 6.53 -28.73 4.76
N SER A 354 6.50 -27.39 4.75
CA SER A 354 5.80 -26.57 5.77
C SER A 354 5.05 -25.42 5.09
N PRO A 355 3.70 -25.40 5.03
CA PRO A 355 2.78 -26.41 5.58
C PRO A 355 2.99 -27.80 4.96
N ALA A 356 2.45 -28.85 5.58
CA ALA A 356 2.55 -30.20 5.01
C ALA A 356 1.79 -30.27 3.68
N LEU A 357 2.49 -30.59 2.60
CA LEU A 357 1.97 -30.67 1.24
C LEU A 357 1.87 -32.12 0.75
N ILE A 358 0.92 -32.36 -0.13
CA ILE A 358 0.77 -33.58 -0.93
C ILE A 358 0.67 -33.19 -2.41
N GLY A 359 1.15 -34.04 -3.32
CA GLY A 359 1.12 -33.76 -4.75
C GLY A 359 0.72 -34.95 -5.60
N VAL A 360 0.20 -34.66 -6.79
CA VAL A 360 -0.29 -35.65 -7.76
C VAL A 360 0.10 -35.26 -9.18
N GLN A 361 0.25 -36.27 -10.04
CA GLN A 361 0.49 -36.14 -11.47
C GLN A 361 -0.77 -36.60 -12.20
N LEU A 362 -1.31 -35.78 -13.11
CA LEU A 362 -2.52 -36.10 -13.87
C LEU A 362 -2.27 -35.90 -15.36
N ALA A 363 -2.59 -36.91 -16.18
CA ALA A 363 -2.50 -36.81 -17.63
C ALA A 363 -3.55 -35.81 -18.18
N LEU A 364 -3.15 -35.06 -19.20
CA LEU A 364 -3.96 -34.07 -19.89
C LEU A 364 -4.16 -34.46 -21.36
N THR A 365 -5.22 -33.94 -21.96
CA THR A 365 -5.39 -33.92 -23.42
C THR A 365 -4.83 -32.61 -24.00
N ALA A 366 -4.84 -32.46 -25.32
CA ALA A 366 -4.66 -31.15 -25.93
C ALA A 366 -5.90 -30.26 -25.71
N GLY A 367 -5.71 -28.94 -25.60
CA GLY A 367 -6.79 -27.97 -25.44
C GLY A 367 -6.78 -27.22 -24.12
N ARG A 368 -7.89 -26.52 -23.83
CA ARG A 368 -8.07 -25.70 -22.63
C ARG A 368 -8.51 -26.56 -21.45
N HIS A 369 -7.86 -26.37 -20.32
CA HIS A 369 -8.15 -27.05 -19.07
C HIS A 369 -8.42 -26.05 -17.93
N VAL A 370 -9.27 -26.45 -16.99
CA VAL A 370 -9.57 -25.71 -15.76
C VAL A 370 -9.38 -26.62 -14.56
N VAL A 371 -8.56 -26.21 -13.60
CA VAL A 371 -8.50 -26.87 -12.29
C VAL A 371 -8.95 -25.89 -11.20
N VAL A 372 -9.83 -26.34 -10.32
CA VAL A 372 -10.49 -25.52 -9.29
C VAL A 372 -10.66 -26.31 -7.99
N HIS A 373 -10.64 -25.59 -6.87
CA HIS A 373 -11.04 -26.12 -5.56
C HIS A 373 -12.32 -25.42 -5.10
N ASP A 374 -13.44 -26.14 -5.01
CA ASP A 374 -14.75 -25.51 -4.76
C ASP A 374 -14.84 -24.76 -3.42
N ASP A 375 -14.16 -25.26 -2.38
CA ASP A 375 -14.09 -24.59 -1.06
C ASP A 375 -12.97 -23.52 -0.96
N SER A 376 -12.45 -23.05 -2.10
CA SER A 376 -11.45 -21.98 -2.16
C SER A 376 -10.12 -22.24 -1.43
N VAL A 377 -9.72 -23.51 -1.27
CA VAL A 377 -8.36 -23.85 -0.83
C VAL A 377 -7.38 -23.53 -1.96
N ASN A 378 -6.26 -22.90 -1.60
CA ASN A 378 -5.18 -22.60 -2.53
C ASN A 378 -4.24 -23.80 -2.71
N PHE A 379 -3.92 -24.12 -3.95
CA PHE A 379 -3.00 -25.18 -4.37
C PHE A 379 -2.08 -24.66 -5.49
N GLY A 380 -0.96 -25.33 -5.74
CA GLY A 380 -0.03 -25.03 -6.83
C GLY A 380 -0.30 -25.91 -8.05
N ALA A 381 -0.05 -25.36 -9.24
CA ALA A 381 -0.21 -26.08 -10.50
C ALA A 381 0.89 -25.72 -11.51
N VAL A 382 1.60 -26.75 -12.00
CA VAL A 382 2.60 -26.68 -13.08
C VAL A 382 2.14 -27.57 -14.22
N VAL A 383 2.34 -27.14 -15.46
CA VAL A 383 2.08 -27.98 -16.64
C VAL A 383 3.43 -28.46 -17.20
N TYR A 384 3.47 -29.73 -17.57
CA TYR A 384 4.59 -30.38 -18.24
C TYR A 384 4.09 -31.11 -19.48
N GLY A 385 4.85 -31.11 -20.56
CA GLY A 385 4.62 -32.00 -21.68
C GLY A 385 5.86 -32.30 -22.50
N TYR A 386 5.81 -33.40 -23.23
CA TYR A 386 6.85 -33.82 -24.17
C TYR A 386 6.23 -34.51 -25.39
N GLY A 387 6.94 -34.52 -26.51
CA GLY A 387 6.47 -35.12 -27.76
C GLY A 387 7.56 -35.89 -28.51
N SER A 388 7.17 -36.54 -29.60
CA SER A 388 8.10 -37.15 -30.54
C SER A 388 9.05 -36.11 -31.16
N ALA A 389 10.34 -36.46 -31.30
CA ALA A 389 11.42 -35.62 -31.79
C ALA A 389 11.83 -34.45 -30.85
N GLY A 390 12.28 -34.78 -29.64
CA GLY A 390 13.00 -33.86 -28.74
C GLY A 390 12.10 -32.93 -27.91
N CYS A 391 11.18 -32.21 -28.58
CA CYS A 391 10.31 -31.19 -27.99
C CYS A 391 9.77 -31.52 -26.59
N ALA A 392 10.13 -30.69 -25.60
CA ALA A 392 9.57 -30.66 -24.25
C ALA A 392 9.12 -29.24 -23.88
N PHE A 393 8.17 -29.11 -22.96
CA PHE A 393 7.75 -27.80 -22.44
C PHE A 393 7.29 -27.89 -21.00
N THR A 394 7.56 -26.83 -20.24
CA THR A 394 7.03 -26.61 -18.90
C THR A 394 6.57 -25.17 -18.75
N TYR A 395 5.56 -24.90 -17.92
CA TYR A 395 5.22 -23.55 -17.46
C TYR A 395 4.34 -23.64 -16.22
N HIS A 396 4.33 -22.61 -15.38
CA HIS A 396 3.41 -22.57 -14.24
C HIS A 396 1.99 -22.18 -14.69
N ALA A 397 0.95 -22.88 -14.21
CA ALA A 397 -0.42 -22.59 -14.64
C ALA A 397 -0.87 -21.18 -14.21
N GLY A 398 -0.28 -20.65 -13.13
CA GLY A 398 -0.38 -19.28 -12.67
C GLY A 398 0.20 -19.15 -11.26
N MET A 399 0.27 -17.94 -10.73
CA MET A 399 0.49 -17.69 -9.31
C MET A 399 -0.08 -16.29 -8.97
N CYS A 400 -0.35 -15.99 -7.69
CA CYS A 400 -0.99 -14.72 -7.30
C CYS A 400 -0.13 -13.47 -7.55
N LEU A 401 1.20 -13.61 -7.61
CA LEU A 401 2.17 -12.53 -7.80
C LEU A 401 1.99 -11.34 -6.82
N THR A 402 1.42 -11.60 -5.65
CA THR A 402 1.20 -10.60 -4.59
C THR A 402 2.52 -10.17 -3.94
N ASP A 403 2.58 -8.96 -3.39
CA ASP A 403 3.72 -8.51 -2.61
C ASP A 403 3.80 -9.26 -1.27
N LEU A 404 4.83 -10.10 -1.14
CA LEU A 404 5.12 -10.87 0.07
C LEU A 404 6.13 -10.17 0.98
N SER A 405 6.79 -9.09 0.55
CA SER A 405 7.81 -8.40 1.36
C SER A 405 7.24 -7.90 2.70
N ALA A 406 5.98 -7.45 2.70
CA ALA A 406 5.24 -7.05 3.90
C ALA A 406 4.97 -8.19 4.91
N LYS A 407 5.08 -9.46 4.50
CA LYS A 407 4.81 -10.64 5.35
C LYS A 407 6.07 -11.25 5.99
N GLN A 408 7.27 -10.80 5.63
CA GLN A 408 8.51 -11.54 5.90
C GLN A 408 9.26 -11.12 7.17
N THR A 409 8.90 -10.00 7.81
CA THR A 409 9.59 -9.39 8.96
C THR A 409 9.42 -10.16 10.29
N THR A 410 8.69 -11.27 10.30
CA THR A 410 8.21 -11.93 11.53
C THR A 410 9.13 -13.03 12.09
N THR A 411 10.26 -13.38 11.46
CA THR A 411 11.07 -14.55 11.91
C THR A 411 12.60 -14.34 11.83
N ALA A 412 13.17 -13.63 12.80
CA ALA A 412 14.63 -13.63 13.05
C ALA A 412 14.98 -13.32 14.53
N LYS A 413 14.55 -14.17 15.47
CA LYS A 413 15.05 -14.09 16.87
C LYS A 413 16.43 -14.75 16.96
N SER A 414 17.48 -13.93 16.82
CA SER A 414 18.85 -14.37 17.12
C SER A 414 18.98 -14.74 18.60
N THR A 415 19.43 -15.96 18.88
CA THR A 415 19.72 -16.43 20.24
C THR A 415 21.21 -16.18 20.53
N LEU A 416 21.51 -15.08 21.21
CA LEU A 416 22.88 -14.74 21.59
C LEU A 416 23.39 -15.66 22.70
N ILE A 417 24.34 -16.54 22.36
CA ILE A 417 25.14 -17.28 23.33
C ILE A 417 26.16 -16.30 23.94
N THR A 418 26.12 -16.15 25.26
CA THR A 418 27.02 -15.26 26.01
C THR A 418 28.36 -15.95 26.31
N THR A 419 29.47 -15.23 26.09
CA THR A 419 30.80 -15.60 26.62
C THR A 419 31.39 -14.38 27.36
N PRO A 420 31.99 -14.50 28.56
CA PRO A 420 32.30 -13.33 29.39
C PRO A 420 33.62 -12.62 29.04
N GLY A 421 33.57 -11.28 29.14
CA GLY A 421 34.58 -10.31 28.69
C GLY A 421 35.99 -10.31 29.31
N ILE A 422 36.82 -9.43 28.73
CA ILE A 422 38.00 -8.81 29.33
C ILE A 422 37.92 -7.29 29.05
N PRO A 423 38.16 -6.40 30.03
CA PRO A 423 38.01 -4.94 29.85
C PRO A 423 39.31 -4.28 29.35
N ALA A 424 39.17 -3.15 28.63
CA ALA A 424 40.27 -2.24 28.27
C ALA A 424 40.02 -0.83 28.83
N THR A 425 41.11 -0.16 29.21
CA THR A 425 41.10 0.88 30.25
C THR A 425 40.98 2.31 29.72
N THR A 426 40.36 3.17 30.53
CA THR A 426 40.20 4.62 30.36
C THR A 426 41.53 5.39 30.22
N GLN A 427 41.54 6.46 29.41
CA GLN A 427 42.36 7.64 29.69
C GLN A 427 41.54 8.93 29.54
N THR A 428 41.51 9.71 30.62
CA THR A 428 40.96 11.07 30.71
C THR A 428 42.05 12.11 30.60
N THR A 429 41.77 13.24 29.94
CA THR A 429 42.44 14.52 30.23
C THR A 429 41.39 15.58 30.60
N ARG A 430 41.77 16.44 31.55
CA ARG A 430 40.89 17.36 32.30
C ARG A 430 41.47 18.76 32.22
N VAL A 431 40.62 19.77 32.05
CA VAL A 431 41.00 21.19 32.22
C VAL A 431 40.13 21.80 33.33
N THR A 432 40.71 22.67 34.15
CA THR A 432 40.18 23.10 35.45
C THR A 432 39.75 24.58 35.51
N THR A 433 38.77 24.83 36.38
CA THR A 433 38.17 26.12 36.80
C THR A 433 39.08 27.05 37.63
N PRO A 434 38.66 28.31 37.85
CA PRO A 434 38.22 28.77 39.19
C PRO A 434 36.88 29.59 39.16
N GLY A 435 36.22 29.95 40.28
CA GLY A 435 36.37 29.45 41.66
C GLY A 435 35.91 30.38 42.83
N MET A 436 34.77 30.07 43.47
CA MET A 436 34.45 30.28 44.92
C MET A 436 34.18 31.72 45.47
N PRO A 437 33.78 31.91 46.77
CA PRO A 437 33.60 30.98 47.92
C PRO A 437 32.23 31.09 48.68
N ILE A 438 32.16 30.50 49.91
CA ILE A 438 31.14 30.72 50.99
C ILE A 438 29.84 29.88 50.79
N THR A 439 29.16 29.28 51.79
CA THR A 439 29.18 29.35 53.29
C THR A 439 29.44 27.98 54.00
N THR A 440 28.73 27.69 55.12
CA THR A 440 28.83 26.64 56.17
C THR A 440 27.41 26.42 56.77
N GLU A 441 27.01 25.41 57.57
CA GLU A 441 27.63 24.63 58.68
C GLU A 441 27.13 23.14 58.77
N SER A 442 27.50 22.40 59.84
CA SER A 442 27.20 20.96 60.05
C SER A 442 26.82 20.60 61.49
N THR A 443 26.15 19.46 61.76
CA THR A 443 26.55 18.45 62.79
C THR A 443 25.66 17.18 62.90
N ARG A 444 26.26 16.00 62.65
CA ARG A 444 26.41 14.76 63.48
C ARG A 444 25.63 14.62 64.83
N VAL A 445 25.26 13.45 65.42
CA VAL A 445 25.54 11.99 65.22
C VAL A 445 24.48 11.05 65.92
N LYS A 446 24.46 9.75 65.54
CA LYS A 446 24.42 8.50 66.38
C LYS A 446 23.13 7.66 66.62
N THR A 447 23.21 6.41 66.13
CA THR A 447 22.59 5.11 66.53
C THR A 447 23.14 4.58 67.89
N PRO A 448 22.69 3.45 68.53
CA PRO A 448 22.28 2.14 67.94
C PRO A 448 21.21 1.25 68.68
N GLY A 449 20.87 0.06 68.13
CA GLY A 449 20.33 -1.09 68.90
C GLY A 449 19.35 -2.05 68.19
N LEU A 450 19.62 -3.38 68.22
CA LEU A 450 18.77 -4.51 67.77
C LEU A 450 18.32 -5.33 69.02
N PRO A 451 17.29 -6.23 69.01
CA PRO A 451 17.44 -7.60 68.45
C PRO A 451 16.15 -8.26 67.85
N THR A 452 16.26 -9.56 67.52
CA THR A 452 15.41 -10.47 66.71
C THR A 452 14.39 -11.35 67.47
N THR A 453 13.37 -11.93 66.78
CA THR A 453 12.87 -13.36 66.82
C THR A 453 11.50 -13.57 66.09
N THR A 454 11.38 -14.34 64.98
CA THR A 454 10.96 -15.77 64.75
C THR A 454 9.45 -16.17 64.73
N THR A 455 8.98 -16.66 63.55
CA THR A 455 8.06 -17.79 63.12
C THR A 455 7.22 -18.63 64.13
N PRO A 456 6.28 -19.56 63.72
CA PRO A 456 5.71 -19.94 62.39
C PRO A 456 4.15 -20.22 62.32
N GLN A 457 3.64 -20.65 61.12
CA GLN A 457 2.49 -21.56 60.78
C GLN A 457 1.20 -21.59 61.66
N THR A 458 -0.05 -21.77 61.18
CA THR A 458 -0.61 -22.73 60.20
C THR A 458 -2.10 -22.38 59.94
N ALA A 459 -2.75 -22.85 58.87
CA ALA A 459 -4.21 -22.77 58.71
C ALA A 459 -4.83 -24.05 58.12
N GLY A 460 -6.00 -24.45 58.65
CA GLY A 460 -6.80 -25.60 58.21
C GLY A 460 -8.02 -25.22 57.34
N PRO A 461 -8.85 -26.20 56.90
CA PRO A 461 -9.66 -26.07 55.68
C PRO A 461 -11.20 -26.13 55.87
N THR A 462 -11.92 -26.16 54.73
CA THR A 462 -13.35 -26.50 54.48
C THR A 462 -14.41 -25.38 54.48
N THR A 463 -15.57 -25.50 53.80
CA THR A 463 -15.87 -25.60 52.34
C THR A 463 -17.39 -25.55 52.09
N LYS A 464 -17.81 -25.32 50.81
CA LYS A 464 -19.16 -25.44 50.20
C LYS A 464 -20.03 -24.15 50.24
N THR A 465 -20.84 -23.82 49.22
CA THR A 465 -21.35 -24.64 48.08
C THR A 465 -21.54 -23.87 46.75
N THR A 466 -21.54 -24.63 45.65
CA THR A 466 -21.74 -24.40 44.19
C THR A 466 -23.16 -23.87 43.78
N PRO A 467 -23.56 -23.69 42.48
CA PRO A 467 -22.99 -24.18 41.19
C PRO A 467 -22.95 -23.24 39.95
N GLY A 468 -22.16 -23.61 38.90
CA GLY A 468 -22.40 -23.12 37.52
C GLY A 468 -21.30 -23.32 36.44
N ILE A 469 -21.60 -24.21 35.45
CA ILE A 469 -21.17 -24.18 34.02
C ILE A 469 -19.70 -24.59 33.63
N PRO A 470 -19.48 -25.34 32.52
CA PRO A 470 -18.16 -25.91 32.16
C PRO A 470 -17.49 -25.35 30.87
N SER A 471 -16.18 -25.64 30.76
CA SER A 471 -15.34 -25.76 29.54
C SER A 471 -15.11 -24.56 28.58
N LYS A 472 -13.83 -24.21 28.39
CA LYS A 472 -13.26 -23.49 27.22
C LYS A 472 -11.98 -24.26 26.84
N SER A 473 -11.69 -24.69 25.61
CA SER A 473 -11.93 -24.13 24.26
C SER A 473 -11.12 -22.86 23.99
N THR A 474 -9.94 -23.04 23.40
CA THR A 474 -8.97 -21.98 23.12
C THR A 474 -9.03 -21.57 21.65
N THR A 475 -9.72 -20.47 21.34
CA THR A 475 -9.77 -19.85 20.00
C THR A 475 -9.10 -18.47 20.06
N GLN A 476 -7.97 -18.29 19.37
CA GLN A 476 -7.41 -16.98 19.08
C GLN A 476 -8.00 -16.44 17.76
N GLY A 477 -8.24 -15.13 17.72
CA GLY A 477 -8.93 -14.44 16.62
C GLY A 477 -8.02 -13.85 15.52
N PRO A 478 -8.63 -13.18 14.51
CA PRO A 478 -7.97 -12.85 13.24
C PRO A 478 -7.38 -11.41 13.12
N PRO A 479 -6.44 -11.18 12.17
CA PRO A 479 -5.91 -9.85 11.79
C PRO A 479 -6.45 -9.31 10.44
N THR A 480 -6.08 -8.05 10.10
CA THR A 480 -6.65 -7.16 9.04
C THR A 480 -5.58 -6.28 8.35
N SER A 481 -5.77 -5.85 7.07
CA SER A 481 -5.04 -4.74 6.36
C SER A 481 -5.54 -4.42 4.90
N THR A 482 -5.22 -3.22 4.32
CA THR A 482 -5.66 -2.69 2.97
C THR A 482 -4.57 -1.81 2.22
N PRO A 483 -4.67 -1.44 0.88
CA PRO A 483 -3.52 -1.27 -0.09
C PRO A 483 -3.43 0.03 -1.04
N ALA A 484 -2.71 0.01 -2.20
CA ALA A 484 -2.32 1.13 -3.13
C ALA A 484 -2.39 0.88 -4.70
N CYS A 485 -2.03 1.85 -5.59
CA CYS A 485 -2.38 1.97 -7.06
C CYS A 485 -1.29 1.68 -8.17
N GLN A 486 -1.66 1.73 -9.47
CA GLN A 486 -0.82 1.30 -10.65
C GLN A 486 -0.67 2.33 -11.81
N GLU A 487 0.58 2.50 -12.28
CA GLU A 487 1.12 3.44 -13.28
C GLU A 487 0.42 3.53 -14.66
N GLY A 488 0.42 4.72 -15.28
CA GLY A 488 0.01 5.02 -16.66
C GLY A 488 -1.48 4.84 -16.97
N LYS A 489 -2.24 4.20 -16.07
CA LYS A 489 -3.69 4.05 -16.16
C LYS A 489 -4.40 5.33 -15.74
N ILE A 490 -5.44 5.66 -16.50
CA ILE A 490 -6.50 6.55 -16.06
C ILE A 490 -7.53 5.77 -15.23
N TYR A 491 -7.72 6.19 -13.99
CA TYR A 491 -8.78 5.78 -13.08
C TYR A 491 -9.80 6.91 -13.02
N ALA A 492 -11.08 6.63 -13.24
CA ALA A 492 -12.09 7.58 -12.80
C ALA A 492 -11.89 7.84 -11.30
N ASN A 493 -11.90 9.11 -10.89
CA ASN A 493 -11.88 9.41 -9.46
C ASN A 493 -13.19 8.86 -8.88
N GLN A 494 -13.08 7.77 -8.13
CA GLN A 494 -14.25 7.03 -7.63
C GLN A 494 -14.98 7.78 -6.51
N ASN A 495 -14.74 9.07 -6.30
CA ASN A 495 -15.42 9.89 -5.29
C ASN A 495 -15.84 11.25 -5.83
N ASP A 496 -15.02 11.88 -6.69
CA ASP A 496 -15.33 13.12 -7.40
C ASP A 496 -15.34 12.92 -8.92
N CYS A 497 -16.54 12.95 -9.50
CA CYS A 497 -16.72 12.79 -10.95
C CYS A 497 -16.17 13.95 -11.80
N SER A 498 -15.78 15.09 -11.24
CA SER A 498 -15.18 16.21 -12.00
C SER A 498 -13.71 15.98 -12.36
N GLY A 499 -13.09 14.92 -11.84
CA GLY A 499 -11.72 14.55 -12.13
C GLY A 499 -11.50 13.06 -12.37
N TYR A 500 -10.25 12.75 -12.69
CA TYR A 500 -9.73 11.39 -12.84
C TYR A 500 -8.27 11.37 -12.44
N PHE A 501 -7.76 10.19 -12.11
CA PHE A 501 -6.37 10.01 -11.76
C PHE A 501 -5.64 9.36 -12.90
N GLU A 502 -4.53 9.93 -13.34
CA GLU A 502 -3.54 9.20 -14.12
C GLU A 502 -2.41 8.82 -13.15
N CYS A 503 -1.97 7.57 -13.12
CA CYS A 503 -0.97 7.18 -12.13
C CYS A 503 0.45 7.47 -12.63
N HIS A 504 1.23 8.24 -11.86
CA HIS A 504 2.64 8.52 -12.11
C HIS A 504 3.52 8.14 -10.90
N ASN A 505 4.63 7.46 -11.14
CA ASN A 505 5.53 6.78 -10.21
C ASN A 505 4.81 6.04 -9.05
N LYS A 506 3.78 5.24 -9.34
CA LYS A 506 2.90 4.55 -8.37
C LYS A 506 2.12 5.46 -7.41
N ALA A 507 1.98 6.75 -7.74
CA ALA A 507 1.05 7.66 -7.09
C ALA A 507 -0.08 8.04 -8.06
N MET A 508 -1.32 8.13 -7.58
CA MET A 508 -2.43 8.67 -8.38
C MET A 508 -2.25 10.19 -8.49
N VAL A 509 -2.07 10.70 -9.71
CA VAL A 509 -1.96 12.14 -10.00
C VAL A 509 -3.32 12.63 -10.49
N PRO A 510 -3.91 13.66 -9.86
CA PRO A 510 -5.22 14.16 -10.26
C PRO A 510 -5.17 15.05 -11.50
N TYR A 511 -6.11 14.77 -12.41
CA TYR A 511 -6.45 15.53 -13.61
C TYR A 511 -7.92 15.95 -13.50
N THR A 512 -8.22 17.19 -13.89
CA THR A 512 -9.57 17.75 -13.83
C THR A 512 -10.19 17.79 -15.23
N CYS A 513 -11.46 17.47 -15.34
CA CYS A 513 -12.20 17.61 -16.59
C CYS A 513 -12.38 19.09 -16.99
N PRO A 514 -12.56 19.38 -18.30
CA PRO A 514 -12.93 20.73 -18.75
C PRO A 514 -14.23 21.19 -18.10
N GLU A 515 -14.28 22.48 -17.78
CA GLU A 515 -15.29 23.08 -16.90
C GLU A 515 -16.75 22.62 -17.17
N GLY A 516 -17.41 22.10 -16.14
CA GLY A 516 -18.80 21.61 -16.19
C GLY A 516 -18.99 20.21 -16.81
N ASN A 517 -17.92 19.43 -16.98
CA ASN A 517 -17.98 18.03 -17.44
C ASN A 517 -17.48 17.05 -16.36
N HIS A 518 -17.97 15.82 -16.42
CA HIS A 518 -17.59 14.70 -15.56
C HIS A 518 -16.81 13.64 -16.34
N PHE A 519 -15.87 12.96 -15.68
CA PHE A 519 -15.14 11.85 -16.27
C PHE A 519 -16.02 10.60 -16.37
N SER A 520 -16.21 10.12 -17.60
CA SER A 520 -16.89 8.87 -17.88
C SER A 520 -15.90 7.72 -17.83
N ILE A 521 -16.08 6.78 -16.89
CA ILE A 521 -15.23 5.58 -16.83
C ILE A 521 -15.48 4.62 -18.01
N SER A 522 -16.68 4.67 -18.63
CA SER A 522 -17.02 3.84 -19.78
C SER A 522 -16.45 4.36 -21.11
N GLU A 523 -16.35 5.69 -21.25
CA GLU A 523 -15.82 6.34 -22.46
C GLU A 523 -14.38 6.84 -22.28
N LEU A 524 -13.80 6.65 -21.07
CA LEU A 524 -12.48 7.13 -20.63
C LEU A 524 -12.20 8.60 -20.99
N THR A 525 -13.23 9.44 -20.92
CA THR A 525 -13.16 10.85 -21.33
C THR A 525 -14.16 11.72 -20.58
N CYS A 526 -13.99 13.04 -20.65
CA CYS A 526 -14.83 14.01 -19.96
C CYS A 526 -16.07 14.36 -20.80
N LEU A 527 -17.25 14.04 -20.28
CA LEU A 527 -18.55 14.26 -20.92
C LEU A 527 -19.47 15.08 -20.01
N ARG A 528 -20.61 15.56 -20.53
CA ARG A 528 -21.57 16.29 -19.69
C ARG A 528 -22.09 15.39 -18.57
N PRO A 529 -22.43 15.92 -17.37
CA PRO A 529 -22.82 15.13 -16.19
C PRO A 529 -23.93 14.10 -16.41
N ARG A 530 -24.85 14.34 -17.36
CA ARG A 530 -25.95 13.42 -17.71
C ARG A 530 -25.52 12.22 -18.56
N ASP A 531 -24.45 12.39 -19.32
CA ASP A 531 -23.99 11.45 -20.34
C ASP A 531 -22.78 10.63 -19.85
N ALA A 532 -22.04 11.14 -18.87
CA ALA A 532 -20.83 10.50 -18.34
C ALA A 532 -21.09 9.19 -17.55
N GLY A 533 -22.29 9.00 -17.00
CA GLY A 533 -22.67 7.80 -16.24
C GLY A 533 -21.94 7.59 -14.90
N CYS A 534 -21.04 8.49 -14.51
CA CYS A 534 -20.25 8.39 -13.28
C CYS A 534 -21.13 8.41 -12.02
N GLN A 535 -21.06 7.34 -11.24
CA GLN A 535 -21.52 7.25 -9.86
C GLN A 535 -20.35 6.69 -9.03
N PRO A 536 -19.86 7.41 -8.01
CA PRO A 536 -18.68 7.03 -7.24
C PRO A 536 -18.87 5.73 -6.43
N SER A 537 -17.94 4.77 -6.58
CA SER A 537 -17.78 3.62 -5.66
C SER A 537 -17.05 4.10 -4.40
N PRO A 538 -17.49 3.77 -3.18
CA PRO A 538 -16.97 4.38 -1.95
C PRO A 538 -15.46 4.15 -1.84
N GLY A 539 -14.68 5.19 -2.13
CA GLY A 539 -13.23 5.09 -2.19
C GLY A 539 -12.62 5.06 -0.79
N LEU A 540 -11.35 5.47 -0.71
CA LEU A 540 -10.69 5.67 0.57
C LEU A 540 -11.24 6.93 1.25
N THR A 541 -12.47 6.86 1.74
CA THR A 541 -13.13 7.96 2.41
C THR A 541 -12.64 8.06 3.86
N SER A 542 -13.14 9.05 4.59
CA SER A 542 -13.08 9.09 6.05
C SER A 542 -13.87 7.97 6.74
N GLY A 543 -14.55 7.09 5.98
CA GLY A 543 -15.13 5.84 6.43
C GLY A 543 -14.17 4.65 6.29
N GLY A 544 -14.22 3.70 7.22
CA GLY A 544 -13.37 2.51 7.20
C GLY A 544 -13.54 1.65 8.46
N LYS A 545 -12.64 0.68 8.65
CA LYS A 545 -12.77 -0.33 9.72
C LYS A 545 -11.83 -0.18 10.90
N GLU A 546 -10.70 0.50 10.73
CA GLU A 546 -9.68 0.62 11.77
C GLU A 546 -9.23 2.07 11.90
N TYR A 547 -9.28 2.61 13.12
CA TYR A 547 -8.94 4.00 13.42
C TYR A 547 -7.97 4.09 14.58
N PHE A 548 -7.22 5.17 14.57
CA PHE A 548 -6.30 5.51 15.63
C PHE A 548 -6.56 6.95 16.07
N VAL A 549 -7.10 7.12 17.28
CA VAL A 549 -7.55 8.40 17.83
C VAL A 549 -6.63 8.82 18.97
N GLN A 550 -6.30 10.11 19.01
CA GLN A 550 -5.57 10.75 20.10
C GLN A 550 -6.23 12.08 20.45
N PHE A 551 -6.40 12.31 21.74
CA PHE A 551 -6.80 13.60 22.29
C PHE A 551 -5.57 14.41 22.73
N VAL A 552 -5.59 15.69 22.39
CA VAL A 552 -4.53 16.64 22.71
C VAL A 552 -4.83 17.38 24.02
N ALA A 553 -3.82 18.03 24.60
CA ALA A 553 -3.99 18.86 25.78
C ALA A 553 -4.90 20.07 25.47
N ASN A 554 -5.73 20.48 26.44
CA ASN A 554 -6.38 21.79 26.44
C ASN A 554 -6.70 22.27 27.88
N PRO A 555 -7.12 23.52 28.11
CA PRO A 555 -7.50 23.99 29.46
C PRO A 555 -8.67 23.25 30.12
N LEU A 556 -9.39 22.42 29.37
CA LEU A 556 -10.55 21.64 29.82
C LEU A 556 -10.18 20.16 30.08
N ASN A 557 -8.93 19.93 30.51
CA ASN A 557 -8.37 18.61 30.86
C ASN A 557 -9.07 17.92 32.05
N ASP A 558 -10.02 18.57 32.72
CA ASP A 558 -10.89 17.98 33.74
C ASP A 558 -12.09 17.23 33.15
N LYS A 559 -12.41 17.47 31.88
CA LYS A 559 -13.57 16.87 31.19
C LYS A 559 -13.18 15.61 30.42
N VAL A 560 -14.06 14.62 30.54
CA VAL A 560 -14.10 13.41 29.70
C VAL A 560 -14.04 13.75 28.21
N VAL A 561 -13.60 12.78 27.42
CA VAL A 561 -13.43 12.91 25.97
C VAL A 561 -14.23 11.85 25.25
N ASP A 562 -14.92 12.21 24.19
CA ASP A 562 -15.85 11.32 23.50
C ASP A 562 -15.31 10.88 22.15
N VAL A 563 -15.42 9.59 21.85
CA VAL A 563 -15.28 9.06 20.49
C VAL A 563 -16.67 8.71 19.97
N LEU A 564 -17.10 9.39 18.92
CA LEU A 564 -18.41 9.24 18.31
C LEU A 564 -18.28 8.50 16.99
N MET A 565 -19.19 7.58 16.72
CA MET A 565 -19.18 6.76 15.51
C MET A 565 -20.58 6.52 14.95
N THR A 566 -20.66 6.38 13.63
CA THR A 566 -21.88 6.01 12.89
C THR A 566 -21.51 5.11 11.71
N THR A 567 -22.49 4.51 11.04
CA THR A 567 -22.25 3.67 9.85
C THR A 567 -23.27 3.93 8.75
N ALA A 568 -22.82 3.77 7.50
CA ALA A 568 -23.68 3.69 6.32
C ALA A 568 -24.29 2.28 6.13
N SER A 569 -23.76 1.27 6.82
CA SER A 569 -24.13 -0.14 6.69
C SER A 569 -25.57 -0.39 7.14
N SER A 570 -26.34 -1.10 6.31
CA SER A 570 -27.68 -1.59 6.65
C SER A 570 -27.66 -2.77 7.63
N THR A 571 -26.52 -3.46 7.77
CA THR A 571 -26.28 -4.45 8.83
C THR A 571 -25.61 -3.81 10.04
N GLN A 572 -25.88 -4.34 11.23
CA GLN A 572 -25.21 -3.90 12.46
C GLN A 572 -23.70 -4.10 12.37
N VAL A 573 -22.93 -3.14 12.87
CA VAL A 573 -21.47 -3.13 12.87
C VAL A 573 -20.98 -3.17 14.32
N HIS A 574 -20.09 -4.10 14.66
CA HIS A 574 -19.51 -4.23 15.99
C HIS A 574 -18.15 -3.55 16.03
N VAL A 575 -17.98 -2.59 16.93
CA VAL A 575 -16.76 -1.79 17.06
C VAL A 575 -16.12 -2.04 18.41
N ARG A 576 -14.90 -2.57 18.40
CA ARG A 576 -14.08 -2.73 19.59
C ARG A 576 -13.18 -1.51 19.78
N VAL A 577 -13.33 -0.82 20.91
CA VAL A 577 -12.52 0.35 21.28
C VAL A 577 -11.55 -0.04 22.40
N THR A 578 -10.26 0.18 22.18
CA THR A 578 -9.17 -0.29 23.06
C THR A 578 -8.10 0.77 23.29
N THR A 579 -7.55 0.80 24.51
CA THR A 579 -6.28 1.48 24.81
C THR A 579 -5.17 0.44 25.08
N PRO A 580 -3.89 0.86 25.08
CA PRO A 580 -2.77 0.06 25.56
C PRO A 580 -3.04 -0.54 26.96
N PRO A 581 -2.56 -1.76 27.26
CA PRO A 581 -2.71 -2.38 28.58
C PRO A 581 -2.06 -1.61 29.73
N SER A 582 -1.09 -0.74 29.41
CA SER A 582 -0.40 0.13 30.37
C SER A 582 -1.07 1.50 30.56
N SER A 583 -2.10 1.83 29.77
CA SER A 583 -2.87 3.06 29.98
C SER A 583 -3.70 2.93 31.26
N THR A 584 -3.73 3.98 32.05
CA THR A 584 -4.55 4.06 33.27
C THR A 584 -5.59 5.16 33.10
N PRO A 585 -6.90 4.83 33.11
CA PRO A 585 -7.47 3.48 33.09
C PRO A 585 -7.39 2.83 31.70
N ALA A 586 -7.32 1.50 31.70
CA ALA A 586 -7.35 0.72 30.46
C ALA A 586 -8.79 0.56 29.97
N VAL A 587 -9.06 0.91 28.72
CA VAL A 587 -10.37 0.76 28.06
C VAL A 587 -10.31 -0.41 27.09
N ASN A 588 -11.35 -1.25 27.10
CA ASN A 588 -11.56 -2.37 26.18
C ASN A 588 -13.05 -2.67 26.12
N VAL A 589 -13.79 -1.86 25.37
CA VAL A 589 -15.25 -1.98 25.21
C VAL A 589 -15.59 -2.47 23.80
N THR A 590 -16.80 -3.00 23.61
CA THR A 590 -17.31 -3.40 22.30
C THR A 590 -18.73 -2.92 22.16
N GLU A 591 -18.95 -2.06 21.18
CA GLU A 591 -20.20 -1.37 20.92
C GLU A 591 -20.85 -1.86 19.64
N THR A 592 -22.17 -1.69 19.54
CA THR A 592 -22.92 -1.91 18.29
C THR A 592 -23.27 -0.57 17.67
N VAL A 593 -22.99 -0.41 16.39
CA VAL A 593 -23.29 0.78 15.59
C VAL A 593 -24.31 0.38 14.52
N ARG A 594 -25.34 1.21 14.33
CA ARG A 594 -26.43 0.97 13.38
C ARG A 594 -26.59 2.14 12.41
N GLN A 595 -27.18 1.85 11.25
CA GLN A 595 -27.50 2.88 10.26
C GLN A 595 -28.39 3.97 10.88
N GLY A 596 -28.00 5.23 10.71
CA GLY A 596 -28.77 6.39 11.21
C GLY A 596 -28.70 6.61 12.74
N GLU A 597 -27.99 5.78 13.49
CA GLU A 597 -27.68 6.00 14.91
C GLU A 597 -26.26 6.58 15.06
N THR A 598 -25.99 7.30 16.15
CA THR A 598 -24.61 7.61 16.58
C THR A 598 -24.36 6.95 17.92
N THR A 599 -23.30 6.16 17.98
CA THR A 599 -22.82 5.52 19.19
C THR A 599 -21.65 6.33 19.75
N THR A 600 -21.66 6.62 21.05
CA THR A 600 -20.64 7.41 21.72
C THR A 600 -19.94 6.57 22.77
N VAL A 601 -18.60 6.54 22.72
CA VAL A 601 -17.76 5.96 23.77
C VAL A 601 -17.10 7.11 24.53
N THR A 602 -17.57 7.36 25.74
CA THR A 602 -16.99 8.33 26.66
C THR A 602 -15.77 7.75 27.36
N LEU A 603 -14.66 8.47 27.31
CA LEU A 603 -13.37 8.09 27.83
C LEU A 603 -12.90 9.10 28.89
N PRO A 604 -12.14 8.67 29.91
CA PRO A 604 -11.63 9.57 30.94
C PRO A 604 -10.56 10.53 30.40
N ALA A 605 -10.42 11.66 31.10
CA ALA A 605 -9.68 12.82 30.61
C ALA A 605 -8.15 12.65 30.61
N ASP A 606 -7.64 11.67 31.38
CA ASP A 606 -6.23 11.29 31.50
C ASP A 606 -5.65 10.59 30.26
N ILE A 607 -6.48 10.22 29.28
CA ILE A 607 -6.06 9.73 27.96
C ILE A 607 -5.57 10.87 27.04
N ARG A 608 -5.65 12.14 27.45
CA ARG A 608 -5.07 13.26 26.71
C ARG A 608 -3.54 13.23 26.74
N SER A 609 -2.89 13.66 25.66
CA SER A 609 -1.46 13.96 25.70
C SER A 609 -1.19 15.07 26.72
N THR A 610 -0.07 14.94 27.43
CA THR A 610 0.45 15.96 28.36
C THR A 610 1.30 17.01 27.63
N SER A 611 2.12 17.75 28.37
CA SER A 611 3.15 18.63 27.82
C SER A 611 4.20 17.89 26.98
N THR A 612 5.03 18.65 26.25
CA THR A 612 6.14 18.18 25.41
C THR A 612 6.88 16.97 25.98
N GLY A 613 6.89 15.86 25.24
CA GLY A 613 7.45 14.59 25.70
C GLY A 613 6.85 13.38 24.98
N ARG A 614 7.15 12.18 25.50
CA ARG A 614 6.60 10.90 25.03
C ARG A 614 5.59 10.35 26.02
N GLY A 615 4.62 9.58 25.53
CA GLY A 615 3.66 8.85 26.38
C GLY A 615 2.93 7.74 25.63
N ILE A 616 1.96 7.12 26.29
CA ILE A 616 1.18 5.98 25.78
C ILE A 616 -0.32 6.31 25.93
N ALA A 617 -0.94 6.76 24.83
CA ALA A 617 -2.33 7.25 24.84
C ALA A 617 -3.09 6.98 23.53
N GLY A 618 -2.75 5.88 22.85
CA GLY A 618 -3.39 5.49 21.61
C GLY A 618 -4.77 4.86 21.82
N ILE A 619 -5.84 5.45 21.28
CA ILE A 619 -7.15 4.78 21.24
C ILE A 619 -7.30 4.08 19.89
N PHE A 620 -7.31 2.76 19.91
CA PHE A 620 -7.49 1.92 18.74
C PHE A 620 -8.93 1.45 18.63
N LEU A 621 -9.57 1.74 17.50
CA LEU A 621 -10.87 1.19 17.14
C LEU A 621 -10.69 0.16 16.04
N ARG A 622 -11.36 -1.00 16.17
CA ARG A 622 -11.49 -2.01 15.11
C ARG A 622 -12.95 -2.43 14.97
N ALA A 623 -13.48 -2.33 13.77
CA ALA A 623 -14.84 -2.68 13.38
C ALA A 623 -14.86 -3.88 12.40
N ASP A 624 -15.98 -4.61 12.34
CA ASP A 624 -16.22 -5.65 11.33
C ASP A 624 -16.79 -5.09 10.01
N GLY A 625 -17.50 -3.97 10.06
CA GLY A 625 -17.97 -3.16 8.93
C GLY A 625 -17.42 -1.73 8.95
N ASP A 626 -17.72 -0.94 7.92
CA ASP A 626 -17.23 0.44 7.83
C ASP A 626 -18.00 1.38 8.76
N ILE A 627 -17.27 2.22 9.49
CA ILE A 627 -17.79 3.29 10.34
C ILE A 627 -17.17 4.62 9.94
N PHE A 628 -17.77 5.72 10.36
CA PHE A 628 -17.19 7.06 10.35
C PHE A 628 -16.95 7.49 11.79
N VAL A 629 -15.83 8.15 12.09
CA VAL A 629 -15.40 8.45 13.46
C VAL A 629 -15.06 9.93 13.62
N TRP A 630 -15.54 10.52 14.71
CA TRP A 630 -15.14 11.85 15.19
C TRP A 630 -14.72 11.74 16.65
N ASN A 631 -13.89 12.66 17.10
CA ASN A 631 -13.53 12.73 18.51
C ASN A 631 -13.74 14.15 19.05
N SER A 632 -14.39 14.26 20.21
CA SER A 632 -14.74 15.53 20.87
C SER A 632 -13.92 15.72 22.14
N GLY A 633 -13.17 16.83 22.19
CA GLY A 633 -12.28 17.19 23.30
C GLY A 633 -12.91 18.21 24.25
N SER A 634 -14.21 18.12 24.50
CA SER A 634 -15.12 19.15 25.05
C SER A 634 -15.60 20.17 24.02
N CYS A 635 -14.81 21.21 23.72
CA CYS A 635 -15.29 22.37 22.94
C CYS A 635 -14.78 22.42 21.49
N SER A 636 -13.92 21.49 21.11
CA SER A 636 -13.55 21.23 19.71
C SER A 636 -13.71 19.75 19.37
N SER A 637 -14.14 19.50 18.13
CA SER A 637 -14.32 18.17 17.54
C SER A 637 -13.58 18.11 16.22
N LYS A 638 -12.93 16.98 15.93
CA LYS A 638 -12.28 16.71 14.64
C LYS A 638 -12.78 15.40 14.04
N LEU A 639 -12.79 15.34 12.72
CA LEU A 639 -12.92 14.09 11.97
C LEU A 639 -11.66 13.25 12.20
N ALA A 640 -11.83 11.97 12.53
CA ALA A 640 -10.74 11.01 12.63
C ALA A 640 -10.58 10.28 11.29
N LEU A 641 -9.34 10.00 10.88
CA LEU A 641 -9.05 9.31 9.62
C LEU A 641 -8.79 7.81 9.87
N PRO A 642 -9.29 6.91 9.00
CA PRO A 642 -9.01 5.47 9.12
C PRO A 642 -7.54 5.21 8.78
N ILE A 643 -6.95 4.16 9.38
CA ILE A 643 -5.49 3.90 9.27
C ILE A 643 -4.99 3.73 7.84
N GLN A 644 -5.87 3.26 6.94
CA GLN A 644 -5.60 3.11 5.51
C GLN A 644 -5.35 4.44 4.79
N GLY A 645 -5.94 5.55 5.27
CA GLY A 645 -5.75 6.89 4.73
C GLY A 645 -4.52 7.63 5.27
N LEU A 646 -3.73 6.99 6.12
CA LEU A 646 -2.52 7.58 6.71
C LEU A 646 -1.30 7.36 5.80
N ALA A 647 -0.25 8.14 6.06
CA ALA A 647 1.05 8.01 5.42
C ALA A 647 2.17 8.36 6.39
N ASP A 648 3.35 8.56 5.83
CA ASP A 648 4.63 8.78 6.46
C ASP A 648 5.08 10.26 6.49
N GLU A 649 4.61 11.11 5.56
CA GLU A 649 4.97 12.53 5.46
C GLU A 649 3.80 13.51 5.72
N TYR A 650 4.03 14.49 6.61
CA TYR A 650 3.08 15.54 7.01
C TYR A 650 3.77 16.89 7.24
N TYR A 651 2.97 17.97 7.18
CA TYR A 651 3.31 19.26 7.76
C TYR A 651 2.32 19.63 8.86
N ALA A 652 2.80 20.25 9.94
CA ALA A 652 1.94 20.80 10.97
C ALA A 652 1.33 22.15 10.53
N MET A 653 0.07 22.38 10.88
CA MET A 653 -0.65 23.64 10.65
C MET A 653 -1.51 23.98 11.87
N MET A 654 -1.41 25.22 12.35
CA MET A 654 -2.12 25.76 13.51
C MET A 654 -2.19 27.29 13.46
N TRP A 655 -2.73 27.93 14.49
CA TRP A 655 -2.69 29.39 14.64
C TRP A 655 -1.54 29.82 15.57
N ALA A 656 -1.17 31.10 15.53
CA ALA A 656 -0.22 31.67 16.48
C ALA A 656 -0.84 31.66 17.90
N PRO A 657 -0.17 31.14 18.94
CA PRO A 657 -0.79 31.02 20.26
C PRO A 657 -1.08 32.38 20.91
N ALA A 658 -2.32 32.57 21.36
CA ALA A 658 -2.75 33.71 22.16
C ALA A 658 -3.40 33.22 23.47
N GLY A 659 -2.56 32.97 24.48
CA GLY A 659 -2.96 32.50 25.82
C GLY A 659 -2.62 31.03 26.11
N GLY A 660 -2.69 30.15 25.11
CA GLY A 660 -2.24 28.76 25.17
C GLY A 660 -0.88 28.52 24.51
N VAL A 661 -0.65 27.29 24.04
CA VAL A 661 0.53 26.87 23.28
C VAL A 661 0.14 26.22 21.96
N ALA A 662 1.00 26.33 20.96
CA ALA A 662 0.98 25.54 19.74
C ALA A 662 1.37 24.10 20.08
N GLN A 663 0.73 23.11 19.44
CA GLN A 663 1.03 21.69 19.66
C GLN A 663 1.00 20.89 18.37
N VAL A 664 1.98 19.99 18.21
CA VAL A 664 1.98 18.92 17.20
C VAL A 664 2.22 17.58 17.88
N THR A 665 1.49 16.56 17.43
CA THR A 665 1.55 15.19 17.94
C THR A 665 1.84 14.22 16.81
N ALA A 666 2.59 13.16 17.11
CA ALA A 666 2.76 12.01 16.23
C ALA A 666 2.55 10.72 17.02
N VAL A 667 1.76 9.78 16.50
CA VAL A 667 1.47 8.47 17.13
C VAL A 667 1.89 7.33 16.21
N ALA A 668 2.66 6.38 16.75
CA ALA A 668 3.15 5.23 16.01
C ALA A 668 2.13 4.09 15.94
N LEU A 669 1.93 3.56 14.73
CA LEU A 669 1.00 2.44 14.46
C LEU A 669 1.69 1.07 14.56
N ALA A 670 3.02 1.03 14.49
CA ALA A 670 3.86 -0.16 14.60
C ALA A 670 5.05 0.08 15.54
N ASP A 671 5.71 -0.99 15.97
CA ASP A 671 6.92 -0.93 16.80
C ASP A 671 8.13 -0.45 15.99
N ASP A 672 9.15 0.07 16.68
CA ASP A 672 10.37 0.62 16.09
C ASP A 672 10.16 1.77 15.07
N THR A 673 8.98 2.40 15.06
CA THR A 673 8.64 3.53 14.20
C THR A 673 9.59 4.69 14.47
N SER A 674 10.41 5.04 13.50
CA SER A 674 11.31 6.19 13.58
C SER A 674 10.57 7.41 13.03
N VAL A 675 10.39 8.44 13.86
CA VAL A 675 9.72 9.71 13.49
C VAL A 675 10.72 10.85 13.56
N THR A 676 10.91 11.55 12.45
CA THR A 676 11.80 12.70 12.31
C THR A 676 11.01 13.99 12.22
N PHE A 677 11.35 14.96 13.06
CA PHE A 677 10.82 16.32 13.02
C PHE A 677 11.87 17.26 12.46
N VAL A 678 11.48 18.13 11.54
CA VAL A 678 12.26 19.31 11.11
C VAL A 678 11.47 20.54 11.54
N ILE A 679 11.97 21.25 12.55
CA ILE A 679 11.26 22.37 13.16
C ILE A 679 11.22 23.55 12.19
N SER A 680 10.03 24.11 12.00
CA SER A 680 9.81 25.32 11.20
C SER A 680 8.65 26.13 11.79
N GLY A 681 8.51 27.37 11.32
CA GLY A 681 7.71 28.42 11.93
C GLY A 681 8.42 29.77 11.86
N ALA A 682 7.99 30.72 12.69
CA ALA A 682 8.58 32.06 12.80
C ALA A 682 10.08 32.03 13.21
N VAL A 683 10.80 33.15 13.01
CA VAL A 683 12.26 33.24 13.19
C VAL A 683 12.73 32.86 14.60
N ASP A 684 11.89 33.02 15.62
CA ASP A 684 12.17 32.70 17.02
C ASP A 684 11.53 31.38 17.51
N VAL A 685 10.90 30.60 16.61
CA VAL A 685 10.27 29.31 16.94
C VAL A 685 11.26 28.37 17.59
N SER A 686 10.86 27.73 18.69
CA SER A 686 11.64 26.66 19.28
C SER A 686 10.81 25.68 20.11
N VAL A 687 11.29 24.45 20.16
CA VAL A 687 10.73 23.34 20.96
C VAL A 687 11.85 22.84 21.88
N THR A 688 11.55 22.50 23.13
CA THR A 688 12.53 21.88 24.03
C THR A 688 12.16 20.43 24.29
N TYR A 689 12.97 19.49 23.80
CA TYR A 689 12.76 18.05 23.95
C TYR A 689 14.04 17.40 24.49
N GLU A 690 13.91 16.52 25.51
CA GLU A 690 15.03 15.88 26.21
C GLU A 690 16.14 16.87 26.64
N ALA A 691 15.73 18.00 27.23
CA ALA A 691 16.59 19.12 27.66
C ALA A 691 17.41 19.82 26.54
N ARG A 692 17.24 19.44 25.27
CA ARG A 692 17.76 20.20 24.12
C ARG A 692 16.68 21.10 23.55
N ARG A 693 17.04 22.37 23.35
CA ARG A 693 16.25 23.32 22.54
C ARG A 693 16.56 23.08 21.06
N TYR A 694 15.52 22.92 20.26
CA TYR A 694 15.55 22.83 18.80
C TYR A 694 14.93 24.10 18.21
N ILE A 695 15.60 24.72 17.24
CA ILE A 695 15.15 25.95 16.56
C ILE A 695 14.79 25.69 15.09
N HIS A 696 14.28 26.72 14.39
CA HIS A 696 14.00 26.68 12.94
C HIS A 696 15.14 26.01 12.14
N GLY A 697 14.79 25.05 11.29
CA GLY A 697 15.71 24.28 10.43
C GLY A 697 16.44 23.13 11.12
N GLU A 698 16.47 23.06 12.46
CA GLU A 698 17.02 21.91 13.16
C GLU A 698 16.09 20.69 13.07
N ARG A 699 16.69 19.50 13.15
CA ARG A 699 15.97 18.23 13.13
C ARG A 699 16.38 17.31 14.26
N PHE A 700 15.46 16.45 14.67
CA PHE A 700 15.74 15.29 15.53
C PHE A 700 14.83 14.12 15.15
N THR A 701 15.21 12.92 15.59
CA THR A 701 14.48 11.68 15.32
C THR A 701 14.25 10.93 16.63
N VAL A 702 13.05 10.42 16.81
CA VAL A 702 12.64 9.64 17.98
C VAL A 702 12.12 8.29 17.51
N LYS A 703 12.48 7.22 18.22
CA LYS A 703 11.86 5.91 18.04
C LYS A 703 10.67 5.77 18.97
N LEU A 704 9.54 5.33 18.40
CA LEU A 704 8.29 5.09 19.09
C LEU A 704 7.87 3.62 18.92
N SER A 705 7.46 3.00 20.01
CA SER A 705 6.78 1.70 19.99
C SER A 705 5.33 1.89 19.51
N ARG A 706 4.65 0.80 19.13
CA ARG A 706 3.24 0.85 18.76
C ARG A 706 2.40 1.46 19.90
N PHE A 707 1.53 2.41 19.56
CA PHE A 707 0.70 3.19 20.48
C PHE A 707 1.42 4.23 21.34
N GLU A 708 2.76 4.33 21.26
CA GLU A 708 3.45 5.49 21.82
C GLU A 708 3.20 6.72 20.94
N TYR A 709 3.12 7.86 21.61
CA TYR A 709 3.10 9.16 20.96
C TYR A 709 4.29 10.01 21.41
N ILE A 710 4.61 11.00 20.58
CA ILE A 710 5.36 12.18 20.98
C ILE A 710 4.48 13.42 20.76
N VAL A 711 4.54 14.35 21.69
CA VAL A 711 3.94 15.69 21.59
C VAL A 711 5.04 16.72 21.70
N LEU A 712 4.97 17.76 20.86
CA LEU A 712 5.86 18.91 20.87
C LEU A 712 5.00 20.16 21.02
N GLU A 713 5.34 21.01 21.97
CA GLU A 713 4.66 22.29 22.20
C GLU A 713 5.61 23.47 22.01
N SER A 714 5.04 24.63 21.68
CA SER A 714 5.77 25.90 21.68
C SER A 714 4.84 27.07 22.03
N GLY A 715 5.41 28.12 22.61
CA GLY A 715 4.73 29.42 22.71
C GLY A 715 4.62 30.14 21.37
N GLN A 716 5.31 29.66 20.33
CA GLN A 716 5.28 30.20 18.96
C GLN A 716 4.57 29.25 17.99
N ASP A 717 4.16 29.79 16.84
CA ASP A 717 3.54 29.02 15.76
C ASP A 717 4.52 27.97 15.17
N LEU A 718 4.17 26.68 15.30
CA LEU A 718 4.93 25.54 14.76
C LEU A 718 4.52 25.17 13.32
N SER A 719 3.66 25.97 12.67
CA SER A 719 3.22 25.71 11.30
C SER A 719 4.39 25.64 10.34
N GLY A 720 4.37 24.66 9.43
CA GLY A 720 5.49 24.36 8.55
C GLY A 720 6.49 23.35 9.10
N THR A 721 6.41 22.97 10.39
CA THR A 721 7.20 21.84 10.93
C THR A 721 6.89 20.58 10.12
N LYS A 722 7.92 20.00 9.50
CA LYS A 722 7.80 18.77 8.69
C LYS A 722 7.98 17.54 9.58
N ILE A 723 7.09 16.57 9.44
CA ILE A 723 7.11 15.30 10.14
C ILE A 723 7.24 14.19 9.09
N THR A 724 8.28 13.37 9.22
CA THR A 724 8.51 12.20 8.36
C THR A 724 8.69 10.96 9.21
N SER A 725 8.37 9.78 8.71
CA SER A 725 8.43 8.54 9.49
C SER A 725 8.74 7.30 8.66
N SER A 726 9.18 6.22 9.31
CA SER A 726 9.56 4.97 8.63
C SER A 726 8.39 4.08 8.19
N VAL A 727 7.20 4.34 8.73
CA VAL A 727 5.92 3.65 8.47
C VAL A 727 4.77 4.64 8.75
N PRO A 728 3.54 4.40 8.29
CA PRO A 728 2.44 5.33 8.54
C PRO A 728 2.18 5.66 10.02
N ILE A 729 1.93 6.94 10.29
CA ILE A 729 1.66 7.49 11.64
C ILE A 729 0.38 8.34 11.63
N VAL A 730 -0.15 8.62 12.82
CA VAL A 730 -1.17 9.68 13.02
C VAL A 730 -0.47 10.98 13.35
N VAL A 731 -0.85 12.09 12.71
CA VAL A 731 -0.42 13.43 13.10
C VAL A 731 -1.64 14.29 13.43
N SER A 732 -1.63 14.98 14.57
CA SER A 732 -2.58 16.07 14.87
C SER A 732 -1.84 17.34 15.25
N ALA A 733 -2.34 18.48 14.80
CA ALA A 733 -1.77 19.80 15.05
C ALA A 733 -2.85 20.80 15.44
N GLY A 734 -2.46 21.85 16.17
CA GLY A 734 -3.38 22.89 16.63
C GLY A 734 -2.83 23.69 17.82
N ASN A 735 -3.74 24.17 18.66
CA ASN A 735 -3.46 25.00 19.83
C ASN A 735 -4.18 24.43 21.05
N THR A 736 -3.56 24.46 22.22
CA THR A 736 -4.24 24.08 23.48
C THR A 736 -5.35 25.06 23.80
N ASP A 737 -5.14 26.36 23.55
CA ASP A 737 -6.13 27.42 23.53
C ASP A 737 -5.59 28.62 22.72
N THR A 738 -6.45 29.36 22.01
CA THR A 738 -6.05 30.61 21.33
C THR A 738 -7.25 31.48 20.95
N THR A 739 -7.03 32.79 20.81
CA THR A 739 -7.93 33.72 20.11
C THR A 739 -7.51 33.90 18.65
N ILE A 740 -8.42 34.38 17.78
CA ILE A 740 -8.15 34.68 16.37
C ILE A 740 -8.74 36.05 16.00
N GLY A 741 -7.92 36.93 15.42
CA GLY A 741 -8.32 38.30 15.11
C GLY A 741 -8.36 39.19 16.36
N SER A 742 -9.34 40.10 16.41
CA SER A 742 -9.47 41.10 17.48
C SER A 742 -10.49 40.77 18.58
N GLY A 743 -11.18 39.62 18.49
CA GLY A 743 -12.14 39.17 19.49
C GLY A 743 -11.47 38.61 20.74
N SER A 744 -12.25 38.51 21.83
CA SER A 744 -11.75 38.12 23.16
C SER A 744 -11.99 36.65 23.55
N LEU A 745 -12.86 35.93 22.83
CA LEU A 745 -13.12 34.51 23.10
C LEU A 745 -11.99 33.62 22.57
N SER A 746 -11.56 32.66 23.36
CA SER A 746 -10.58 31.63 22.99
C SER A 746 -11.22 30.25 22.85
N ASN A 747 -10.57 29.36 22.10
CA ASN A 747 -10.97 27.95 21.98
C ASN A 747 -9.73 27.04 21.79
N PRO A 748 -9.72 25.81 22.32
CA PRO A 748 -8.83 24.75 21.83
C PRO A 748 -9.06 24.45 20.35
N LEU A 749 -8.02 24.60 19.54
CA LEU A 749 -8.06 24.27 18.11
C LEU A 749 -7.30 22.97 17.86
N VAL A 750 -7.89 22.02 17.14
CA VAL A 750 -7.19 20.78 16.76
C VAL A 750 -7.74 20.23 15.45
N SER A 751 -6.85 19.79 14.58
CA SER A 751 -7.18 19.00 13.39
C SER A 751 -6.24 17.81 13.29
N GLN A 752 -6.74 16.69 12.78
CA GLN A 752 -5.88 15.61 12.32
C GLN A 752 -5.31 16.06 10.97
N MET A 753 -3.99 16.06 10.83
CA MET A 753 -3.34 16.47 9.59
C MET A 753 -3.52 15.38 8.54
N ILE A 754 -3.87 15.76 7.32
CA ILE A 754 -3.87 14.87 6.17
C ILE A 754 -2.45 14.78 5.59
N PRO A 755 -1.98 13.59 5.15
CA PRO A 755 -0.62 13.44 4.66
C PRO A 755 -0.37 14.18 3.34
N VAL A 756 0.89 14.55 3.07
CA VAL A 756 1.26 15.36 1.88
C VAL A 756 0.81 14.72 0.57
N LYS A 757 0.84 13.37 0.48
CA LYS A 757 0.34 12.61 -0.68
C LYS A 757 -1.15 12.77 -0.96
N THR A 758 -1.90 13.43 -0.07
CA THR A 758 -3.36 13.63 -0.13
C THR A 758 -3.74 15.11 -0.24
N TRP A 759 -2.81 15.98 -0.63
CA TRP A 759 -3.09 17.41 -0.78
C TRP A 759 -3.63 17.72 -2.19
N GLY A 760 -4.52 18.70 -2.29
CA GLY A 760 -5.16 19.10 -3.55
C GLY A 760 -4.77 20.51 -4.01
N ARG A 761 -5.35 20.96 -5.13
CA ARG A 761 -5.01 22.25 -5.76
C ARG A 761 -6.15 23.27 -5.80
N THR A 762 -7.40 22.84 -5.66
CA THR A 762 -8.58 23.70 -5.79
C THR A 762 -9.47 23.57 -4.58
N PHE A 763 -9.88 24.71 -4.01
CA PHE A 763 -10.68 24.76 -2.79
C PHE A 763 -11.77 25.81 -2.96
N ALA A 764 -13.01 25.42 -2.68
CA ALA A 764 -14.11 26.34 -2.51
C ALA A 764 -14.38 26.52 -1.02
N LEU A 765 -14.41 27.76 -0.56
CA LEU A 765 -14.70 28.13 0.82
C LEU A 765 -15.96 28.97 0.86
N ALA A 766 -16.69 28.90 1.96
CA ALA A 766 -17.83 29.78 2.23
C ALA A 766 -17.72 30.40 3.63
N PRO A 767 -18.44 31.48 3.91
CA PRO A 767 -18.47 32.09 5.24
C PRO A 767 -18.89 31.10 6.32
N ILE A 768 -18.20 31.15 7.47
CA ILE A 768 -18.53 30.30 8.60
C ILE A 768 -19.88 30.76 9.20
N PRO A 769 -20.85 29.84 9.41
CA PRO A 769 -22.22 30.20 9.78
C PRO A 769 -22.31 31.06 11.06
N GLY A 770 -22.76 32.30 10.90
CA GLY A 770 -22.97 33.24 12.01
C GLY A 770 -21.71 33.97 12.50
N ILE A 771 -20.59 33.91 11.79
CA ILE A 771 -19.44 34.80 12.00
C ILE A 771 -19.57 35.99 11.05
N LEU A 772 -19.73 37.20 11.58
CA LEU A 772 -19.99 38.41 10.80
C LEU A 772 -18.73 39.18 10.43
N THR A 773 -17.55 38.81 10.94
CA THR A 773 -16.27 39.50 10.70
C THR A 773 -15.43 38.92 9.56
N GLY A 774 -15.99 37.98 8.79
CA GLY A 774 -15.26 37.22 7.78
C GLY A 774 -14.43 36.09 8.41
N TYR A 775 -13.40 35.62 7.71
CA TYR A 775 -12.57 34.50 8.17
C TYR A 775 -11.13 34.65 7.65
N PHE A 776 -10.17 34.04 8.37
CA PHE A 776 -8.83 33.87 7.83
C PHE A 776 -8.70 32.55 7.10
N VAL A 777 -7.82 32.49 6.11
CA VAL A 777 -7.38 31.24 5.49
C VAL A 777 -5.87 31.14 5.63
N LYS A 778 -5.39 30.00 6.13
CA LYS A 778 -3.96 29.68 6.17
C LYS A 778 -3.66 28.59 5.16
N ILE A 779 -2.66 28.83 4.32
CA ILE A 779 -2.32 27.99 3.17
C ILE A 779 -0.85 27.65 3.23
N ILE A 780 -0.49 26.36 3.12
CA ILE A 780 0.89 25.86 3.12
C ILE A 780 1.16 25.01 1.88
N ALA A 781 2.37 25.11 1.34
CA ALA A 781 2.82 24.32 0.18
C ALA A 781 3.82 23.23 0.57
N SER A 782 3.79 22.09 -0.14
CA SER A 782 4.79 21.02 -0.04
C SER A 782 5.91 21.13 -1.08
N ASN A 783 5.69 21.90 -2.15
CA ASN A 783 6.62 22.06 -3.27
C ASN A 783 7.20 23.49 -3.29
N PRO A 784 8.49 23.67 -3.61
CA PRO A 784 9.08 25.01 -3.77
C PRO A 784 8.48 25.74 -4.97
N GLY A 785 8.38 27.08 -4.89
CA GLY A 785 7.80 27.91 -5.96
C GLY A 785 6.31 27.68 -6.25
N THR A 786 5.54 27.20 -5.28
CA THR A 786 4.08 27.01 -5.44
C THR A 786 3.38 28.36 -5.45
N VAL A 787 2.73 28.71 -6.57
CA VAL A 787 1.92 29.94 -6.67
C VAL A 787 0.49 29.61 -6.21
N VAL A 788 -0.05 30.45 -5.33
CA VAL A 788 -1.39 30.35 -4.76
C VAL A 788 -2.19 31.58 -5.16
N SER A 789 -3.32 31.37 -5.84
CA SER A 789 -4.25 32.40 -6.29
C SER A 789 -5.55 32.30 -5.50
N VAL A 790 -5.90 33.36 -4.77
CA VAL A 790 -7.14 33.48 -4.00
C VAL A 790 -8.01 34.58 -4.61
N HIS A 791 -9.28 34.28 -4.89
CA HIS A 791 -10.14 35.25 -5.56
C HIS A 791 -10.23 36.58 -4.80
N GLY A 792 -10.08 37.70 -5.52
CA GLY A 792 -10.06 39.06 -4.96
C GLY A 792 -8.76 39.48 -4.27
N HIS A 793 -7.74 38.62 -4.23
CA HIS A 793 -6.46 38.86 -3.56
C HIS A 793 -5.28 38.80 -4.56
N ARG A 794 -4.07 39.12 -4.09
CA ARG A 794 -2.84 38.96 -4.89
C ARG A 794 -2.39 37.50 -4.85
N ASP A 795 -1.69 37.08 -5.90
CA ASP A 795 -1.02 35.78 -5.92
C ASP A 795 0.17 35.77 -4.95
N GLU A 796 0.33 34.66 -4.24
CA GLU A 796 1.38 34.44 -3.26
C GLU A 796 2.26 33.27 -3.70
N THR A 797 3.59 33.40 -3.60
CA THR A 797 4.53 32.31 -3.95
C THR A 797 5.11 31.70 -2.67
N LEU A 798 4.87 30.41 -2.47
CA LEU A 798 5.28 29.65 -1.30
C LEU A 798 6.38 28.66 -1.64
N ASP A 799 7.30 28.48 -0.69
CA ASP A 799 8.29 27.41 -0.73
C ASP A 799 7.82 26.22 0.12
N ALA A 800 8.48 25.07 -0.03
CA ALA A 800 8.12 23.86 0.70
C ALA A 800 8.19 24.06 2.22
N GLY A 801 7.03 23.99 2.90
CA GLY A 801 6.89 24.25 4.33
C GLY A 801 6.67 25.70 4.73
N THR A 802 6.62 26.66 3.78
CA THR A 802 6.20 28.04 4.07
C THR A 802 4.70 28.22 3.83
N PHE A 803 4.11 29.18 4.53
CA PHE A 803 2.67 29.43 4.52
C PHE A 803 2.34 30.91 4.40
N VAL A 804 1.13 31.20 3.93
CA VAL A 804 0.52 32.55 3.96
C VAL A 804 -0.79 32.53 4.76
N ILE A 805 -1.14 33.67 5.34
CA ILE A 805 -2.43 33.93 6.00
C ILE A 805 -3.12 35.06 5.21
N ILE A 806 -4.35 34.82 4.77
CA ILE A 806 -5.15 35.78 3.99
C ILE A 806 -6.45 36.08 4.76
N ASP A 807 -6.83 37.36 4.86
CA ASP A 807 -8.07 37.81 5.50
C ASP A 807 -9.20 37.96 4.47
N ILE A 808 -10.19 37.08 4.53
CA ILE A 808 -11.40 37.16 3.71
C ILE A 808 -12.45 38.00 4.44
N ALA A 809 -12.34 39.32 4.31
CA ALA A 809 -13.26 40.28 4.92
C ALA A 809 -14.61 40.40 4.19
N SER A 810 -14.72 39.95 2.94
CA SER A 810 -15.89 40.15 2.07
C SER A 810 -17.17 39.44 2.54
N LYS A 811 -17.05 38.38 3.35
CA LYS A 811 -18.13 37.43 3.68
C LYS A 811 -18.79 36.80 2.45
N GLU A 812 -18.11 36.77 1.31
CA GLU A 812 -18.52 36.02 0.14
C GLU A 812 -17.82 34.66 0.11
N PRO A 813 -18.37 33.65 -0.57
CA PRO A 813 -17.65 32.41 -0.84
C PRO A 813 -16.45 32.68 -1.78
N VAL A 814 -15.33 32.02 -1.52
CA VAL A 814 -14.04 32.28 -2.18
C VAL A 814 -13.47 31.02 -2.80
N TRP A 815 -12.99 31.17 -4.04
CA TRP A 815 -12.19 30.16 -4.73
C TRP A 815 -10.70 30.35 -4.45
N ILE A 816 -10.00 29.23 -4.25
CA ILE A 816 -8.54 29.14 -4.14
C ILE A 816 -8.05 28.12 -5.16
N SER A 817 -6.98 28.47 -5.86
CA SER A 817 -6.28 27.57 -6.79
C SER A 817 -4.76 27.67 -6.61
N SER A 818 -4.02 26.62 -6.94
CA SER A 818 -2.55 26.61 -6.85
C SER A 818 -1.86 25.81 -7.95
N THR A 819 -0.60 26.14 -8.26
CA THR A 819 0.20 25.44 -9.28
C THR A 819 0.67 24.05 -8.85
N ALA A 820 0.76 23.80 -7.55
CA ALA A 820 1.11 22.51 -6.93
C ALA A 820 0.25 22.26 -5.68
N PRO A 821 0.19 21.02 -5.14
CA PRO A 821 -0.64 20.69 -3.99
C PRO A 821 -0.39 21.54 -2.74
N ILE A 822 -1.47 21.95 -2.09
CA ILE A 822 -1.49 22.76 -0.87
C ILE A 822 -2.42 22.17 0.18
N LEU A 823 -2.21 22.56 1.44
CA LEU A 823 -3.12 22.29 2.55
C LEU A 823 -3.74 23.61 3.02
N VAL A 824 -5.07 23.61 3.18
CA VAL A 824 -5.87 24.79 3.51
C VAL A 824 -6.61 24.57 4.84
N ILE A 825 -6.43 25.51 5.77
CA ILE A 825 -7.26 25.60 6.99
C ILE A 825 -7.95 26.95 7.02
N GLN A 826 -9.28 26.92 7.13
CA GLN A 826 -10.12 28.11 7.35
C GLN A 826 -10.26 28.34 8.86
N TYR A 827 -10.16 29.60 9.28
CA TYR A 827 -10.26 29.99 10.69
C TYR A 827 -11.38 31.01 10.91
N ALA A 828 -12.32 30.67 11.80
CA ALA A 828 -13.26 31.67 12.32
C ALA A 828 -12.52 32.64 13.24
N LYS A 829 -12.80 33.93 13.08
CA LYS A 829 -12.35 34.97 14.00
C LYS A 829 -13.15 34.85 15.30
N SER A 830 -12.52 35.14 16.43
CA SER A 830 -13.18 35.25 17.73
C SER A 830 -14.28 36.32 17.68
N GLU A 831 -15.42 36.05 18.32
CA GLU A 831 -16.54 37.00 18.48
C GLU A 831 -16.09 38.42 18.87
N THR A 832 -16.62 39.41 18.14
CA THR A 832 -16.36 40.85 18.35
C THR A 832 -17.61 41.66 18.68
N SER A 833 -18.78 41.06 18.48
CA SER A 833 -20.10 41.67 18.67
C SER A 833 -21.10 40.60 19.08
N ALA A 834 -22.16 40.96 19.81
CA ALA A 834 -23.17 40.01 20.28
C ALA A 834 -23.98 39.33 19.14
N ASP A 835 -23.81 39.76 17.90
CA ASP A 835 -24.40 39.15 16.70
C ASP A 835 -23.46 38.10 16.04
N ASP A 836 -22.17 38.08 16.39
CA ASP A 836 -21.26 36.97 16.05
C ASP A 836 -21.58 35.73 16.90
N LEU A 837 -21.32 34.54 16.36
CA LEU A 837 -21.46 33.26 17.08
C LEU A 837 -20.12 32.68 17.51
N GLY A 838 -19.65 33.11 18.69
CA GLY A 838 -18.86 32.27 19.58
C GLY A 838 -17.34 32.26 19.35
N ALA A 839 -16.74 31.22 19.92
CA ALA A 839 -15.30 31.05 20.00
C ALA A 839 -14.65 30.70 18.64
N PRO A 840 -13.34 30.95 18.45
CA PRO A 840 -12.67 30.69 17.18
C PRO A 840 -12.69 29.21 16.82
N ILE A 841 -12.65 28.93 15.51
CA ILE A 841 -12.77 27.59 14.93
C ILE A 841 -11.60 27.37 13.98
N SER A 842 -11.04 26.16 13.95
CA SER A 842 -10.15 25.68 12.88
C SER A 842 -10.89 24.63 12.05
N LEU A 843 -11.06 24.88 10.76
CA LEU A 843 -11.66 23.94 9.82
C LEU A 843 -10.62 23.52 8.77
N LEU A 844 -10.21 22.26 8.81
CA LEU A 844 -9.52 21.62 7.70
C LEU A 844 -10.45 21.63 6.47
N VAL A 845 -10.05 22.30 5.40
CA VAL A 845 -10.83 22.39 4.16
C VAL A 845 -10.33 21.31 3.19
N PRO A 846 -11.14 20.31 2.82
CA PRO A 846 -10.77 19.37 1.77
C PRO A 846 -10.70 20.07 0.42
N SER A 847 -9.85 19.55 -0.48
CA SER A 847 -9.87 19.90 -1.91
C SER A 847 -11.26 19.63 -2.49
N VAL A 848 -11.63 20.32 -3.57
CA VAL A 848 -12.84 19.98 -4.34
C VAL A 848 -12.76 18.53 -4.83
N SER A 849 -11.56 18.04 -5.17
CA SER A 849 -11.34 16.64 -5.57
C SER A 849 -11.53 15.61 -4.44
N HIS A 850 -11.67 16.07 -3.19
CA HIS A 850 -11.96 15.23 -2.02
C HIS A 850 -13.46 15.19 -1.68
N PHE A 851 -14.31 15.86 -2.45
CA PHE A 851 -15.75 15.86 -2.22
C PHE A 851 -16.33 14.45 -2.45
N LEU A 852 -17.47 14.16 -1.83
CA LEU A 852 -18.12 12.84 -1.90
C LEU A 852 -19.54 12.98 -2.49
N GLY A 853 -19.99 11.94 -3.19
CA GLY A 853 -21.40 11.80 -3.58
C GLY A 853 -22.36 11.54 -2.40
N GLY A 854 -21.84 11.27 -1.19
CA GLY A 854 -22.63 11.00 0.00
C GLY A 854 -21.85 11.07 1.31
N TYR A 855 -22.55 11.48 2.36
CA TYR A 855 -22.03 11.72 3.70
C TYR A 855 -22.96 11.13 4.78
N PHE A 856 -22.34 10.58 5.81
CA PHE A 856 -23.00 10.07 7.01
C PHE A 856 -22.31 10.72 8.21
N PHE A 857 -22.98 11.64 8.90
CA PHE A 857 -22.36 12.46 9.94
C PHE A 857 -23.27 12.73 11.12
N ASN A 858 -22.66 13.00 12.28
CA ASN A 858 -23.37 13.45 13.47
C ASN A 858 -23.25 14.98 13.65
N VAL A 859 -24.33 15.61 14.11
CA VAL A 859 -24.35 17.01 14.50
C VAL A 859 -24.47 17.08 16.03
N GLN A 860 -23.33 17.30 16.69
CA GLN A 860 -23.20 17.27 18.15
C GLN A 860 -23.83 18.49 18.83
N ARG A 861 -24.34 18.29 20.04
CA ARG A 861 -24.79 19.35 20.93
C ARG A 861 -23.70 19.80 21.89
N VAL A 862 -23.22 21.03 21.69
CA VAL A 862 -22.32 21.73 22.63
C VAL A 862 -23.07 22.37 23.80
N SER A 863 -24.27 22.90 23.55
CA SER A 863 -25.12 23.52 24.58
C SER A 863 -26.60 23.44 24.20
N ALA A 864 -27.50 23.88 25.09
CA ALA A 864 -28.94 23.97 24.78
C ALA A 864 -29.27 25.08 23.76
N THR A 865 -28.49 26.15 23.72
CA THR A 865 -28.72 27.37 22.92
C THR A 865 -27.93 27.41 21.61
N ALA A 866 -26.91 26.54 21.48
CA ALA A 866 -26.08 26.45 20.29
C ALA A 866 -26.91 26.42 19.00
N LYS A 867 -26.44 27.12 17.97
CA LYS A 867 -26.88 26.94 16.59
C LYS A 867 -26.00 25.86 15.97
N ARG A 868 -26.62 24.91 15.27
CA ARG A 868 -25.93 23.86 14.52
C ARG A 868 -26.28 24.03 13.05
N SER A 869 -25.28 24.02 12.19
CA SER A 869 -25.45 24.31 10.77
C SER A 869 -24.72 23.30 9.91
N VAL A 870 -25.31 22.95 8.78
CA VAL A 870 -24.63 22.25 7.70
C VAL A 870 -24.34 23.27 6.61
N LEU A 871 -23.08 23.33 6.19
CA LEU A 871 -22.66 24.03 4.98
C LEU A 871 -22.52 23.00 3.87
N ILE A 872 -23.07 23.30 2.70
CA ILE A 872 -22.90 22.53 1.47
C ILE A 872 -22.25 23.44 0.43
N ILE A 873 -21.28 22.90 -0.32
CA ILE A 873 -20.72 23.54 -1.50
C ILE A 873 -20.82 22.54 -2.66
N ALA A 874 -21.56 22.89 -3.71
CA ALA A 874 -21.85 21.99 -4.83
C ALA A 874 -21.74 22.73 -6.15
N GLU A 875 -21.56 22.00 -7.26
CA GLU A 875 -21.66 22.60 -8.58
C GLU A 875 -23.07 23.18 -8.79
N THR A 876 -23.13 24.44 -9.23
CA THR A 876 -24.39 25.19 -9.41
C THR A 876 -25.36 24.45 -10.32
N SER A 877 -24.85 23.70 -11.30
CA SER A 877 -25.63 22.95 -12.29
C SER A 877 -26.29 21.67 -11.74
N THR A 878 -25.78 21.11 -10.63
CA THR A 878 -26.21 19.79 -10.12
C THR A 878 -26.93 19.84 -8.77
N ARG A 879 -26.81 20.93 -8.01
CA ARG A 879 -27.33 21.09 -6.63
C ARG A 879 -28.76 20.60 -6.37
N ASP A 880 -29.65 20.63 -7.35
CA ASP A 880 -31.05 20.15 -7.24
C ASP A 880 -31.15 18.63 -6.98
N GLY A 881 -30.06 17.87 -7.21
CA GLY A 881 -29.97 16.45 -6.90
C GLY A 881 -29.65 16.12 -5.44
N LEU A 882 -29.35 17.10 -4.60
CA LEU A 882 -29.01 16.90 -3.18
C LEU A 882 -30.22 16.45 -2.35
N ARG A 883 -30.01 15.45 -1.47
CA ARG A 883 -31.02 14.83 -0.61
C ARG A 883 -30.52 14.73 0.83
N LEU A 884 -31.22 15.35 1.77
CA LEU A 884 -30.99 15.21 3.21
C LEU A 884 -32.05 14.26 3.79
N GLN A 885 -31.63 13.17 4.44
CA GLN A 885 -32.50 12.07 4.89
C GLN A 885 -33.43 11.56 3.78
N GLY A 886 -32.95 11.53 2.53
CA GLY A 886 -33.70 11.11 1.34
C GLY A 886 -34.64 12.18 0.74
N ALA A 887 -34.91 13.28 1.45
CA ALA A 887 -35.77 14.37 0.95
C ALA A 887 -34.94 15.45 0.22
N PRO A 888 -35.47 16.11 -0.85
CA PRO A 888 -34.84 17.28 -1.45
C PRO A 888 -34.58 18.39 -0.43
N LEU A 889 -33.51 19.17 -0.62
CA LEU A 889 -33.27 20.38 0.15
C LEU A 889 -34.44 21.37 -0.02
N MET A 890 -34.79 22.10 1.04
CA MET A 890 -35.93 23.02 1.04
C MET A 890 -35.75 24.12 -0.01
N SER A 891 -36.78 24.36 -0.82
CA SER A 891 -36.75 25.35 -1.92
C SER A 891 -36.59 26.81 -1.47
N THR A 892 -36.65 27.08 -0.16
CA THR A 892 -36.43 28.41 0.44
C THR A 892 -34.97 28.69 0.79
N ILE A 893 -34.10 27.67 0.72
CA ILE A 893 -32.67 27.79 1.05
C ILE A 893 -31.98 28.71 0.02
N GLN A 894 -31.25 29.70 0.51
CA GLN A 894 -30.50 30.64 -0.32
C GLN A 894 -29.15 30.05 -0.71
N TRP A 895 -28.75 30.25 -1.97
CA TRP A 895 -27.46 29.83 -2.50
C TRP A 895 -26.65 31.06 -2.90
N HIS A 896 -25.36 31.04 -2.59
CA HIS A 896 -24.39 32.09 -2.92
C HIS A 896 -23.34 31.52 -3.85
N ASP A 897 -23.01 32.21 -4.94
CA ASP A 897 -22.03 31.71 -5.91
C ASP A 897 -20.60 31.87 -5.41
N VAL A 898 -19.75 30.88 -5.67
CA VAL A 898 -18.32 30.93 -5.38
C VAL A 898 -17.64 31.65 -6.53
N VAL A 899 -17.43 32.96 -6.36
CA VAL A 899 -16.97 33.83 -7.45
C VAL A 899 -15.57 33.39 -7.93
N GLY A 900 -15.44 33.20 -9.24
CA GLY A 900 -14.21 32.74 -9.88
C GLY A 900 -13.94 31.23 -9.77
N SER A 901 -14.90 30.42 -9.31
CA SER A 901 -14.82 28.96 -9.35
C SER A 901 -14.96 28.39 -10.76
N SER A 902 -14.27 27.27 -11.00
CA SER A 902 -14.27 26.50 -12.25
C SER A 902 -14.15 25.02 -11.87
N PRO A 903 -15.22 24.18 -11.99
CA PRO A 903 -16.58 24.54 -12.41
C PRO A 903 -17.27 25.54 -11.50
N ALA A 904 -18.32 26.18 -12.03
CA ALA A 904 -19.16 27.10 -11.26
C ALA A 904 -19.79 26.40 -10.06
N MET A 905 -19.35 26.76 -8.85
CA MET A 905 -19.87 26.26 -7.59
C MET A 905 -20.79 27.29 -6.93
N SER A 906 -21.79 26.82 -6.21
CA SER A 906 -22.53 27.62 -5.22
C SER A 906 -22.41 26.99 -3.84
N ALA A 907 -22.38 27.82 -2.80
CA ALA A 907 -22.43 27.43 -1.40
C ALA A 907 -23.81 27.73 -0.78
N THR A 908 -24.22 26.95 0.20
CA THR A 908 -25.37 27.24 1.04
C THR A 908 -25.18 26.75 2.47
N VAL A 909 -25.84 27.42 3.40
CA VAL A 909 -25.89 27.08 4.82
C VAL A 909 -27.34 27.01 5.30
N PHE A 910 -27.65 26.02 6.12
CA PHE A 910 -28.91 25.95 6.85
C PHE A 910 -28.73 25.32 8.23
N THR A 911 -29.61 25.72 9.16
CA THR A 911 -29.63 25.20 10.54
C THR A 911 -30.30 23.84 10.60
N VAL A 912 -29.79 22.95 11.44
CA VAL A 912 -30.35 21.61 11.68
C VAL A 912 -30.48 21.29 13.18
N PRO A 913 -31.41 20.41 13.60
CA PRO A 913 -31.43 19.86 14.95
C PRO A 913 -30.25 18.91 15.20
N GLU A 914 -30.00 18.60 16.47
CA GLU A 914 -29.09 17.52 16.90
C GLU A 914 -29.63 16.17 16.40
N ALA A 915 -28.89 15.52 15.50
CA ALA A 915 -29.17 14.17 14.99
C ALA A 915 -27.99 13.64 14.16
N SER A 916 -28.10 12.39 13.72
CA SER A 916 -27.26 11.78 12.69
C SER A 916 -27.93 11.94 11.32
N TYR A 917 -27.18 12.38 10.32
CA TYR A 917 -27.70 12.72 8.99
C TYR A 917 -27.06 11.90 7.89
N THR A 918 -27.91 11.42 6.99
CA THR A 918 -27.51 10.99 5.64
C THR A 918 -27.73 12.16 4.68
N LEU A 919 -26.68 12.60 3.99
CA LEU A 919 -26.75 13.65 2.98
C LEU A 919 -26.08 13.12 1.70
N ILE A 920 -26.86 12.94 0.64
CA ILE A 920 -26.41 12.28 -0.60
C ILE A 920 -26.84 13.08 -1.83
N HIS A 921 -26.12 12.93 -2.93
CA HIS A 921 -26.59 13.38 -4.23
C HIS A 921 -27.26 12.21 -4.97
N GLN A 922 -28.50 12.37 -5.45
CA GLN A 922 -29.28 11.28 -6.07
C GLN A 922 -28.59 10.66 -7.30
N SER A 923 -27.76 11.45 -8.00
CA SER A 923 -26.99 11.01 -9.18
C SER A 923 -25.51 10.76 -8.86
N GLY A 924 -25.12 10.63 -7.59
CA GLY A 924 -23.74 10.36 -7.17
C GLY A 924 -22.74 11.53 -7.29
N VAL A 925 -23.13 12.66 -7.90
CA VAL A 925 -22.27 13.85 -8.05
C VAL A 925 -21.70 14.33 -6.71
N ALA A 926 -20.41 14.65 -6.71
CA ALA A 926 -19.70 15.10 -5.53
C ALA A 926 -20.04 16.54 -5.12
N PHE A 927 -20.06 16.77 -3.82
CA PHE A 927 -20.23 18.09 -3.20
C PHE A 927 -19.48 18.10 -1.86
N GLY A 928 -19.07 19.27 -1.39
CA GLY A 928 -18.46 19.45 -0.07
C GLY A 928 -19.54 19.58 0.99
N ALA A 929 -19.39 18.89 2.11
CA ALA A 929 -20.27 19.02 3.28
C ALA A 929 -19.45 19.24 4.55
N TYR A 930 -19.88 20.21 5.36
CA TYR A 930 -19.18 20.62 6.58
C TYR A 930 -20.19 20.82 7.71
N VAL A 931 -19.82 20.38 8.91
CA VAL A 931 -20.65 20.48 10.11
C VAL A 931 -20.11 21.59 11.00
N PHE A 932 -20.99 22.46 11.47
CA PHE A 932 -20.69 23.53 12.41
C PHE A 932 -21.62 23.45 13.62
N GLY A 933 -21.06 23.68 14.82
CA GLY A 933 -21.85 23.96 16.01
C GLY A 933 -21.18 25.07 16.81
N ALA A 934 -21.92 26.14 17.08
CA ALA A 934 -21.45 27.29 17.86
C ALA A 934 -22.58 27.81 18.76
N ASP A 935 -22.22 28.29 19.94
CA ASP A 935 -23.12 29.00 20.86
C ASP A 935 -22.61 30.43 21.08
N HIS A 936 -23.43 31.30 21.64
CA HIS A 936 -22.95 32.57 22.18
C HIS A 936 -22.11 32.28 23.44
N GLY A 937 -20.80 32.09 23.27
CA GLY A 937 -19.87 31.71 24.33
C GLY A 937 -18.66 30.88 23.87
N ASN A 938 -17.95 30.28 24.84
CA ASN A 938 -16.58 29.78 24.68
C ASN A 938 -16.40 28.46 23.90
N CYS A 939 -17.44 27.94 23.22
CA CYS A 939 -17.36 26.61 22.62
C CYS A 939 -17.97 26.58 21.21
N ALA A 940 -17.12 26.27 20.24
CA ALA A 940 -17.48 26.17 18.83
C ALA A 940 -16.62 25.10 18.14
N TYR A 941 -17.22 24.32 17.26
CA TYR A 941 -16.51 23.33 16.46
C TYR A 941 -16.91 23.43 14.99
N ALA A 942 -15.98 23.03 14.12
CA ALA A 942 -16.29 22.62 12.78
C ALA A 942 -15.41 21.46 12.33
N PHE A 943 -15.96 20.61 11.48
CA PHE A 943 -15.22 19.58 10.77
C PHE A 943 -15.87 19.29 9.41
N PRO A 944 -15.10 18.86 8.40
CA PRO A 944 -15.70 18.29 7.20
C PRO A 944 -16.53 17.05 7.59
N ALA A 945 -17.75 16.95 7.08
CA ALA A 945 -18.68 15.85 7.38
C ALA A 945 -18.09 14.48 6.97
N GLY A 946 -17.23 14.51 5.97
CA GLY A 946 -16.31 13.46 5.56
C GLY A 946 -15.40 14.00 4.47
N MET A 947 -14.53 13.16 3.93
CA MET A 947 -13.80 13.47 2.70
C MET A 947 -13.32 12.18 2.04
N ASN A 948 -13.04 12.24 0.75
CA ASN A 948 -12.15 11.30 0.08
C ASN A 948 -10.69 11.64 0.48
N LEU A 949 -9.89 10.61 0.74
CA LEU A 949 -8.47 10.67 1.14
C LEU A 949 -7.53 10.27 -0.01
N VAL A 950 -8.07 10.08 -1.22
CA VAL A 950 -7.35 9.95 -2.48
C VAL A 950 -7.55 11.25 -3.27
N PRO A 951 -6.52 12.11 -3.41
CA PRO A 951 -6.69 13.48 -3.90
C PRO A 951 -6.95 13.57 -5.40
#